data_AF-L0KWL7-F1
#
_entry.id   AF-L0KWL7-F1
#
_cell.length_a   1.000
_cell.length_b   1.000
_cell.length_c   1.000
_cell.angle_alpha   90.00
_cell.angle_beta   90.00
_cell.angle_gamma   90.00
#
_symmetry.space_group_name_H-M   'P 1'
#
loop_
_entity.id
_entity.type
_entity.pdbx_description
1 polymer ?
#
loop_
_entity_poly.entity_id
_entity_poly.type
_entity_poly.pdbx_seq_one_letter_code
_entity_poly.pdbx_strand_id
1 'polypeptide(L)'
;MIPYTDNLEHLLDELSRIDQVIMTYLETVRADNSEPIEFMGLYISEGEIQNLQKLPVFQGSFKALPDEKRKELEAIRKNINSKMAASLKQGTQLRFHTLVEMFGLDTFETDVLLIGLAPELDLKYEKIYSYLQNDVTRKRPGIDLVMNLLCPTMEAKLRSRTYFSLSSSLLKNKLIHLTGDGQNGQLPLISSFIKVDERIIGFLLGSDQPDRKVRELSHLVNPESSFDDLILPADLKGRLKDMIIWHIQNSSPLKFLFSGVNGSGKTSAAKAACRIAGMDMLVVDTKSLFKDTSSQASETAALILREALLQNSALYLENFDALLEDQGALTFRESETQIRSLIQVLMAFPNWLFIAGTKPLERSEGLKEELMNNGFIHFSFPLPSYPLRKQLWENALEGYNVAFNVDTNILASKFQLTGGRIKDAVLTAHTFAKLKDPSNPVLSMEDLYEGCRLQSNQKISSLAIKIDPHYTWKDIVLPKDTKSQLKEVCGFIRYRGKVYSDWGFEKKLSLGKGLNVLFSGPSGTGKTMAAEIVANVVDLDIYKIDLSNVVSKYIGETEKNLEKIFNEAQSSNAILFFDEADSLFGKRSEVKDAHDRYANIEIAYLLQKMEEHVGTVILASNFRKNIDDAFLRRLHFTIEFPLPDDMSREMIWKGMFPAETPLGDDVDFSFLSKFRFTGGNIKNIALAAAFLAAGSSGIVGMEHLIKATKRELQKIGKLFTEADFGEYSRWIKQSGEKDNV
;
A
#
# COMPACT_ATOMS: atom_id res chain seq x y z
N MET A 1 17.96 -27.20 45.94
CA MET A 1 19.12 -27.00 45.05
C MET A 1 19.32 -25.52 44.85
N ILE A 2 20.57 -25.11 44.61
CA ILE A 2 20.91 -23.71 44.35
C ILE A 2 20.45 -23.39 42.91
N PRO A 3 19.60 -22.37 42.71
CA PRO A 3 19.19 -21.91 41.39
C PRO A 3 20.33 -21.17 40.68
N TYR A 4 20.25 -21.06 39.36
CA TYR A 4 21.19 -20.25 38.58
C TYR A 4 21.00 -18.77 38.88
N THR A 5 22.12 -18.07 38.96
CA THR A 5 22.18 -16.62 39.19
C THR A 5 21.87 -15.82 37.93
N ASP A 6 22.32 -16.29 36.77
CA ASP A 6 22.09 -15.66 35.47
C ASP A 6 21.95 -16.68 34.33
N ASN A 7 21.69 -16.17 33.12
CA ASN A 7 21.59 -16.98 31.91
C ASN A 7 22.91 -17.68 31.52
N LEU A 8 24.04 -17.03 31.80
CA LEU A 8 25.35 -17.52 31.40
C LEU A 8 25.73 -18.77 32.21
N GLU A 9 25.44 -18.77 33.51
CA GLU A 9 25.69 -19.91 34.40
C GLU A 9 24.94 -21.16 33.92
N HIS A 10 23.68 -21.00 33.50
CA HIS A 10 22.90 -22.09 32.93
C HIS A 10 23.50 -22.61 31.61
N LEU A 11 23.88 -21.71 30.70
CA LEU A 11 24.51 -22.09 29.43
C LEU A 11 25.84 -22.81 29.65
N LEU A 12 26.64 -22.36 30.62
CA LEU A 12 27.91 -22.97 30.98
C LEU A 12 27.74 -24.36 31.61
N ASP A 13 26.71 -24.60 32.42
CA ASP A 13 26.44 -25.94 33.00
C ASP A 13 26.05 -26.94 31.88
N GLU A 14 25.25 -26.51 30.89
CA GLU A 14 24.93 -27.32 29.70
C GLU A 14 26.17 -27.57 28.82
N LEU A 15 27.01 -26.56 28.59
CA LEU A 15 28.26 -26.72 27.85
C LEU A 15 29.25 -27.62 28.60
N SER A 16 29.30 -27.55 29.94
CA SER A 16 30.15 -28.44 30.75
C SER A 16 29.71 -29.90 30.62
N ARG A 17 28.40 -30.17 30.51
CA ARG A 17 27.90 -31.51 30.20
C ARG A 17 28.38 -31.97 28.82
N ILE A 18 28.30 -31.10 27.81
CA ILE A 18 28.77 -31.42 26.45
C ILE A 18 30.30 -31.61 26.40
N ASP A 19 31.08 -30.86 27.17
CA ASP A 19 32.51 -31.11 27.33
C ASP A 19 32.78 -32.54 27.83
N GLN A 20 32.03 -33.02 28.82
CA GLN A 20 32.16 -34.40 29.30
C GLN A 20 31.79 -35.44 28.23
N VAL A 21 30.77 -35.18 27.41
CA VAL A 21 30.41 -36.04 26.26
C VAL A 21 31.60 -36.14 25.29
N ILE A 22 32.16 -34.98 24.90
CA ILE A 22 33.26 -34.89 23.94
C ILE A 22 34.53 -35.55 24.49
N MET A 23 34.88 -35.29 25.75
CA MET A 23 36.07 -35.85 26.38
C MET A 23 35.97 -37.37 26.58
N THR A 24 34.81 -37.88 27.00
CA THR A 24 34.59 -39.33 27.12
C THR A 24 34.72 -40.02 25.77
N TYR A 25 34.21 -39.40 24.70
CA TYR A 25 34.36 -39.93 23.35
C TYR A 25 35.83 -39.88 22.88
N LEU A 26 36.55 -38.79 23.19
CA LEU A 26 37.97 -38.65 22.90
C LEU A 26 38.82 -39.73 23.56
N GLU A 27 38.55 -40.07 24.82
CA GLU A 27 39.19 -41.18 25.53
C GLU A 27 38.90 -42.53 24.86
N THR A 28 37.65 -42.74 24.44
CA THR A 28 37.22 -43.96 23.73
C THR A 28 37.96 -44.11 22.38
N VAL A 29 38.15 -43.01 21.65
CA VAL A 29 38.91 -43.01 20.38
C VAL A 29 40.41 -43.25 20.64
N ARG A 30 40.99 -42.62 21.68
CA ARG A 30 42.41 -42.78 22.03
C ARG A 30 42.77 -44.17 22.51
N ALA A 31 41.88 -44.84 23.25
CA ALA A 31 42.11 -46.19 23.75
C ALA A 31 42.26 -47.23 22.63
N ASP A 32 41.73 -46.93 21.45
CA ASP A 32 41.66 -47.84 20.31
C ASP A 32 42.71 -47.51 19.22
N ASN A 33 43.29 -46.31 19.24
CA ASN A 33 44.33 -45.89 18.29
C ASN A 33 45.72 -46.23 18.83
N SER A 34 46.40 -47.17 18.17
CA SER A 34 47.75 -47.64 18.53
C SER A 34 48.89 -46.94 17.77
N GLU A 35 48.60 -46.05 16.81
CA GLU A 35 49.60 -45.34 16.01
C GLU A 35 50.06 -43.99 16.62
N PRO A 36 51.31 -43.55 16.36
CA PRO A 36 51.86 -42.28 16.87
C PRO A 36 51.13 -41.04 16.31
N ILE A 37 51.00 -40.02 17.14
CA ILE A 37 50.19 -38.81 16.95
C ILE A 37 50.69 -37.89 15.80
N GLU A 38 51.94 -38.03 15.36
CA GLU A 38 52.62 -37.05 14.48
C GLU A 38 52.05 -36.92 13.06
N PHE A 39 51.23 -37.86 12.58
CA PHE A 39 50.74 -37.85 11.19
C PHE A 39 49.22 -38.06 11.00
N MET A 40 48.44 -38.03 12.09
CA MET A 40 46.97 -38.16 12.04
C MET A 40 46.35 -37.13 11.09
N GLY A 41 45.65 -37.62 10.05
CA GLY A 41 44.93 -36.81 9.07
C GLY A 41 45.74 -36.33 7.87
N LEU A 42 47.03 -36.70 7.77
CA LEU A 42 47.92 -36.31 6.66
C LEU A 42 48.22 -37.44 5.67
N TYR A 43 48.13 -38.70 6.10
CA TYR A 43 48.20 -39.88 5.23
C TYR A 43 47.32 -41.01 5.79
N ILE A 44 46.84 -41.91 4.92
CA ILE A 44 46.11 -43.12 5.33
C ILE A 44 47.11 -44.27 5.36
N SER A 45 47.28 -44.94 6.52
CA SER A 45 48.25 -46.03 6.66
C SER A 45 47.72 -47.34 6.06
N GLU A 46 48.60 -48.24 5.61
CA GLU A 46 48.17 -49.59 5.20
C GLU A 46 47.50 -50.37 6.36
N GLY A 47 47.94 -50.11 7.60
CA GLY A 47 47.32 -50.68 8.80
C GLY A 47 45.88 -50.18 9.00
N GLU A 48 45.63 -48.90 8.73
CA GLU A 48 44.29 -48.31 8.77
C GLU A 48 43.37 -48.96 7.72
N ILE A 49 43.85 -49.17 6.48
CA ILE A 49 43.08 -49.86 5.41
C ILE A 49 42.76 -51.30 5.80
N GLN A 50 43.72 -52.04 6.36
CA GLN A 50 43.49 -53.43 6.81
C GLN A 50 42.47 -53.51 7.95
N ASN A 51 42.43 -52.52 8.84
CA ASN A 51 41.42 -52.45 9.90
C ASN A 51 40.03 -52.09 9.34
N LEU A 52 39.94 -51.19 8.37
CA LEU A 52 38.69 -50.86 7.67
C LEU A 52 38.10 -52.08 6.93
N GLN A 53 38.93 -52.95 6.36
CA GLN A 53 38.49 -54.20 5.71
C GLN A 53 37.89 -55.23 6.67
N LYS A 54 38.26 -55.19 7.96
CA LYS A 54 37.76 -56.10 8.99
C LYS A 54 36.43 -55.64 9.60
N LEU A 55 36.01 -54.40 9.34
CA LEU A 55 34.78 -53.85 9.88
C LEU A 55 33.55 -54.44 9.16
N PRO A 56 32.43 -54.65 9.88
CA PRO A 56 31.19 -55.11 9.26
C PRO A 56 30.67 -54.12 8.21
N VAL A 57 30.03 -54.66 7.16
CA VAL A 57 29.49 -53.90 6.04
C VAL A 57 28.57 -52.78 6.56
N PHE A 58 28.80 -51.54 6.10
CA PHE A 58 28.06 -50.33 6.47
C PHE A 58 28.07 -49.93 7.95
N GLN A 59 28.88 -50.54 8.82
CA GLN A 59 29.07 -50.04 10.20
C GLN A 59 30.15 -48.95 10.28
N GLY A 60 31.09 -48.91 9.33
CA GLY A 60 32.19 -47.95 9.33
C GLY A 60 32.98 -47.99 10.64
N SER A 61 33.58 -46.85 11.02
CA SER A 61 34.28 -46.66 12.31
C SER A 61 33.34 -46.23 13.45
N PHE A 62 32.05 -46.58 13.39
CA PHE A 62 31.08 -46.15 14.41
C PHE A 62 31.50 -46.63 15.80
N LYS A 63 31.68 -45.67 16.72
CA LYS A 63 31.97 -45.91 18.13
C LYS A 63 30.90 -45.21 18.95
N ALA A 64 30.34 -45.93 19.91
CA ALA A 64 29.39 -45.40 20.86
C ALA A 64 30.09 -45.12 22.21
N LEU A 65 29.59 -44.15 22.96
CA LEU A 65 29.99 -43.93 24.34
C LEU A 65 29.65 -45.16 25.21
N PRO A 66 30.49 -45.52 26.20
CA PRO A 66 30.18 -46.58 27.16
C PRO A 66 28.87 -46.32 27.92
N ASP A 67 28.08 -47.37 28.14
CA ASP A 67 26.75 -47.25 28.76
C ASP A 67 26.79 -46.71 30.20
N GLU A 68 27.84 -47.00 30.96
CA GLU A 68 28.04 -46.42 32.30
C GLU A 68 28.18 -44.91 32.25
N LYS A 69 28.99 -44.40 31.32
CA LYS A 69 29.20 -42.96 31.12
C LYS A 69 27.95 -42.27 30.63
N ARG A 70 27.11 -42.94 29.83
CA ARG A 70 25.79 -42.39 29.45
C ARG A 70 24.87 -42.18 30.64
N LYS A 71 24.80 -43.15 31.57
CA LYS A 71 23.99 -43.01 32.79
C LYS A 71 24.47 -41.87 33.67
N GLU A 72 25.79 -41.65 33.76
CA GLU A 72 26.36 -40.49 34.46
C GLU A 72 25.90 -39.16 33.82
N LEU A 73 25.98 -39.06 32.48
CA LEU A 73 25.55 -37.87 31.73
C LEU A 73 24.04 -37.60 31.86
N GLU A 74 23.21 -38.65 31.88
CA GLU A 74 21.77 -38.53 32.14
C GLU A 74 21.48 -38.01 33.56
N ALA A 75 22.26 -38.44 34.56
CA ALA A 75 22.15 -37.94 35.93
C ALA A 75 22.51 -36.44 36.02
N ILE A 76 23.56 -36.01 35.30
CA ILE A 76 23.94 -34.60 35.20
C ILE A 76 22.81 -33.78 34.56
N ARG A 77 22.24 -34.26 33.43
CA ARG A 77 21.12 -33.58 32.77
C ARG A 77 19.91 -33.45 33.70
N LYS A 78 19.59 -34.48 34.49
CA LYS A 78 18.51 -34.43 35.49
C LYS A 78 18.77 -33.37 36.56
N ASN A 79 20.03 -33.18 36.96
CA ASN A 79 20.43 -32.13 37.90
C ASN A 79 20.27 -30.73 37.28
N ILE A 80 20.77 -30.53 36.05
CA ILE A 80 20.61 -29.27 35.30
C ILE A 80 19.13 -28.90 35.17
N ASN A 81 18.28 -29.85 34.75
CA ASN A 81 16.83 -29.64 34.65
C ASN A 81 16.19 -29.25 35.98
N SER A 82 16.67 -29.82 37.09
CA SER A 82 16.17 -29.50 38.43
C SER A 82 16.57 -28.08 38.88
N LYS A 83 17.80 -27.65 38.59
CA LYS A 83 18.27 -26.27 38.83
C LYS A 83 17.54 -25.26 37.94
N MET A 84 17.37 -25.59 36.67
CA MET A 84 16.62 -24.79 35.69
C MET A 84 15.18 -24.54 36.19
N ALA A 85 14.47 -25.60 36.58
CA ALA A 85 13.12 -25.49 37.14
C ALA A 85 13.05 -24.64 38.42
N ALA A 86 14.08 -24.70 39.27
CA ALA A 86 14.17 -23.84 40.46
C ALA A 86 14.40 -22.36 40.10
N SER A 87 15.19 -22.10 39.07
CA SER A 87 15.54 -20.74 38.60
C SER A 87 14.35 -20.06 37.92
N LEU A 88 13.60 -20.81 37.10
CA LEU A 88 12.37 -20.32 36.47
C LEU A 88 11.31 -19.91 37.50
N LYS A 89 11.21 -20.66 38.62
CA LYS A 89 10.32 -20.29 39.74
C LYS A 89 10.72 -18.99 40.44
N GLN A 90 11.99 -18.59 40.34
CA GLN A 90 12.48 -17.31 40.87
C GLN A 90 12.37 -16.16 39.86
N GLY A 91 11.92 -16.43 38.63
CA GLY A 91 11.82 -15.42 37.57
C GLY A 91 13.14 -15.12 36.85
N THR A 92 14.18 -15.95 37.04
CA THR A 92 15.45 -15.80 36.30
C THR A 92 15.21 -16.11 34.82
N GLN A 93 15.58 -15.19 33.94
CA GLN A 93 15.46 -15.39 32.50
C GLN A 93 16.60 -16.29 31.99
N LEU A 94 16.25 -17.46 31.47
CA LEU A 94 17.19 -18.46 30.94
C LEU A 94 17.02 -18.56 29.43
N ARG A 95 17.77 -17.76 28.67
CA ARG A 95 17.63 -17.62 27.21
C ARG A 95 17.83 -18.93 26.46
N PHE A 96 18.77 -19.78 26.89
CA PHE A 96 18.95 -21.10 26.27
C PHE A 96 17.70 -21.97 26.40
N HIS A 97 17.09 -22.00 27.60
CA HIS A 97 15.85 -22.72 27.82
C HIS A 97 14.69 -22.11 27.01
N THR A 98 14.56 -20.78 27.03
CA THR A 98 13.55 -20.05 26.22
C THR A 98 13.68 -20.38 24.73
N LEU A 99 14.89 -20.50 24.19
CA LEU A 99 15.13 -20.87 22.80
C LEU A 99 14.67 -22.30 22.51
N VAL A 100 14.98 -23.25 23.39
CA VAL A 100 14.54 -24.65 23.27
C VAL A 100 13.01 -24.75 23.26
N GLU A 101 12.32 -24.05 24.16
CA GLU A 101 10.85 -24.04 24.20
C GLU A 101 10.25 -23.35 22.96
N MET A 102 10.78 -22.20 22.57
CA MET A 102 10.28 -21.37 21.48
C MET A 102 10.30 -22.08 20.12
N PHE A 103 11.35 -22.88 19.85
CA PHE A 103 11.48 -23.64 18.61
C PHE A 103 11.09 -25.11 18.77
N GLY A 104 10.62 -25.53 19.95
CA GLY A 104 10.19 -26.90 20.23
C GLY A 104 11.30 -27.92 20.02
N LEU A 105 12.53 -27.59 20.42
CA LEU A 105 13.68 -28.47 20.23
C LEU A 105 13.61 -29.66 21.17
N ASP A 106 13.85 -30.85 20.64
CA ASP A 106 13.96 -32.04 21.47
C ASP A 106 15.34 -32.17 22.12
N THR A 107 15.54 -33.23 22.89
CA THR A 107 16.79 -33.46 23.61
C THR A 107 18.00 -33.66 22.69
N PHE A 108 17.78 -34.25 21.50
CA PHE A 108 18.84 -34.50 20.52
C PHE A 108 19.19 -33.21 19.79
N GLU A 109 18.21 -32.46 19.31
CA GLU A 109 18.40 -31.16 18.64
C GLU A 109 19.07 -30.14 19.57
N THR A 110 18.72 -30.15 20.87
CA THR A 110 19.38 -29.34 21.90
C THR A 110 20.87 -29.66 22.00
N ASP A 111 21.24 -30.94 22.02
CA ASP A 111 22.64 -31.36 22.12
C ASP A 111 23.42 -31.08 20.83
N VAL A 112 22.77 -31.21 19.66
CA VAL A 112 23.33 -30.80 18.36
C VAL A 112 23.69 -29.31 18.37
N LEU A 113 22.79 -28.46 18.87
CA LEU A 113 23.01 -27.01 18.94
C LEU A 113 24.18 -26.67 19.87
N LEU A 114 24.27 -27.30 21.05
CA LEU A 114 25.37 -27.06 21.99
C LEU A 114 26.73 -27.54 21.46
N ILE A 115 26.78 -28.69 20.78
CA ILE A 115 28.00 -29.19 20.12
C ILE A 115 28.44 -28.22 19.01
N GLY A 116 27.49 -27.68 18.23
CA GLY A 116 27.78 -26.65 17.23
C GLY A 116 28.25 -25.32 17.83
N LEU A 117 27.78 -24.99 19.05
CA LEU A 117 28.10 -23.74 19.75
C LEU A 117 29.49 -23.75 20.38
N ALA A 118 29.96 -24.90 20.85
CA ALA A 118 31.25 -25.04 21.56
C ALA A 118 32.46 -24.38 20.84
N PRO A 119 32.73 -24.59 19.54
CA PRO A 119 33.87 -23.98 18.85
C PRO A 119 33.70 -22.47 18.59
N GLU A 120 32.47 -21.97 18.63
CA GLU A 120 32.18 -20.54 18.49
C GLU A 120 32.42 -19.78 19.82
N LEU A 121 32.48 -20.49 20.96
CA LEU A 121 32.74 -19.93 22.28
C LEU A 121 34.18 -20.18 22.78
N ASP A 122 34.77 -21.33 22.47
CA ASP A 122 36.14 -21.68 22.86
C ASP A 122 36.87 -22.42 21.72
N LEU A 123 37.96 -21.81 21.23
CA LEU A 123 38.83 -22.32 20.17
C LEU A 123 39.48 -23.68 20.51
N LYS A 124 39.50 -24.08 21.79
CA LYS A 124 39.90 -25.43 22.21
C LYS A 124 39.13 -26.51 21.44
N TYR A 125 37.83 -26.30 21.21
CA TYR A 125 36.98 -27.30 20.55
C TYR A 125 37.26 -27.41 19.05
N GLU A 126 37.75 -26.37 18.38
CA GLU A 126 38.19 -26.49 16.98
C GLU A 126 39.27 -27.56 16.84
N LYS A 127 40.27 -27.53 17.73
CA LYS A 127 41.38 -28.49 17.74
C LYS A 127 40.91 -29.90 18.07
N ILE A 128 39.99 -30.03 19.04
CA ILE A 128 39.44 -31.33 19.43
C ILE A 128 38.62 -31.93 18.28
N TYR A 129 37.80 -31.14 17.60
CA TYR A 129 36.98 -31.62 16.48
C TYR A 129 37.82 -31.99 15.26
N SER A 130 38.88 -31.25 14.96
CA SER A 130 39.82 -31.62 13.90
C SER A 130 40.51 -32.95 14.20
N TYR A 131 40.90 -33.18 15.47
CA TYR A 131 41.46 -34.45 15.90
C TYR A 131 40.46 -35.61 15.79
N LEU A 132 39.23 -35.43 16.31
CA LEU A 132 38.19 -36.47 16.30
C LEU A 132 37.70 -36.81 14.89
N GLN A 133 37.81 -35.89 13.94
CA GLN A 133 37.45 -36.10 12.54
C GLN A 133 38.63 -36.52 11.66
N ASN A 134 39.81 -36.69 12.26
CA ASN A 134 41.05 -37.05 11.59
C ASN A 134 41.38 -36.12 10.39
N ASP A 135 41.15 -34.82 10.53
CA ASP A 135 41.36 -33.84 9.47
C ASP A 135 41.57 -32.44 10.07
N VAL A 136 42.77 -31.90 9.89
CA VAL A 136 43.20 -30.60 10.45
C VAL A 136 42.42 -29.43 9.85
N THR A 137 41.83 -29.60 8.66
CA THR A 137 41.01 -28.57 8.02
C THR A 137 39.60 -28.50 8.60
N ARG A 138 39.13 -29.57 9.27
CA ARG A 138 37.78 -29.70 9.83
C ARG A 138 37.70 -29.15 11.24
N LYS A 139 37.53 -27.83 11.35
CA LYS A 139 37.44 -27.12 12.65
C LYS A 139 36.05 -27.12 13.27
N ARG A 140 35.02 -27.45 12.49
CA ARG A 140 33.62 -27.52 12.93
C ARG A 140 33.15 -28.97 13.04
N PRO A 141 32.14 -29.24 13.88
CA PRO A 141 31.62 -30.60 14.02
C PRO A 141 30.88 -31.02 12.75
N GLY A 142 31.34 -32.10 12.13
CA GLY A 142 30.63 -32.77 11.05
C GLY A 142 29.39 -33.52 11.56
N ILE A 143 28.40 -33.73 10.70
CA ILE A 143 27.19 -34.50 11.06
C ILE A 143 27.57 -35.91 11.54
N ASP A 144 28.58 -36.54 10.92
CA ASP A 144 29.06 -37.85 11.38
C ASP A 144 29.54 -37.84 12.83
N LEU A 145 30.35 -36.84 13.20
CA LEU A 145 30.89 -36.69 14.55
C LEU A 145 29.76 -36.51 15.56
N VAL A 146 28.80 -35.62 15.27
CA VAL A 146 27.65 -35.38 16.15
C VAL A 146 26.83 -36.66 16.35
N MET A 147 26.60 -37.43 15.28
CA MET A 147 25.90 -38.71 15.41
C MET A 147 26.70 -39.74 16.22
N ASN A 148 28.03 -39.79 16.11
CA ASN A 148 28.87 -40.68 16.91
C ASN A 148 28.88 -40.29 18.40
N LEU A 149 28.87 -38.98 18.69
CA LEU A 149 28.80 -38.47 20.05
C LEU A 149 27.45 -38.79 20.72
N LEU A 150 26.34 -38.67 19.99
CA LEU A 150 25.00 -38.73 20.59
C LEU A 150 24.30 -40.09 20.46
N CYS A 151 24.58 -40.87 19.42
CA CYS A 151 23.81 -42.09 19.14
C CYS A 151 24.39 -43.34 19.82
N PRO A 152 23.55 -44.20 20.41
CA PRO A 152 23.98 -45.45 21.04
C PRO A 152 24.29 -46.59 20.08
N THR A 153 23.63 -46.61 18.93
CA THR A 153 23.72 -47.71 17.98
C THR A 153 23.78 -47.17 16.55
N MET A 154 24.25 -48.01 15.63
CA MET A 154 24.25 -47.68 14.21
C MET A 154 22.82 -47.47 13.67
N GLU A 155 21.84 -48.22 14.18
CA GLU A 155 20.43 -48.03 13.83
C GLU A 155 19.91 -46.65 14.27
N ALA A 156 20.25 -46.22 15.49
CA ALA A 156 19.92 -44.88 15.97
C ALA A 156 20.59 -43.81 15.09
N LYS A 157 21.87 -43.99 14.72
CA LYS A 157 22.59 -43.10 13.80
C LYS A 157 21.88 -42.96 12.45
N LEU A 158 21.37 -44.05 11.87
CA LEU A 158 20.62 -44.00 10.61
C LEU A 158 19.28 -43.26 10.75
N ARG A 159 18.55 -43.48 11.85
CA ARG A 159 17.29 -42.79 12.14
C ARG A 159 17.49 -41.30 12.40
N SER A 160 18.55 -40.92 13.11
CA SER A 160 18.85 -39.52 13.47
C SER A 160 19.19 -38.62 12.28
N ARG A 161 19.36 -39.17 11.07
CA ARG A 161 19.56 -38.37 9.85
C ARG A 161 18.38 -37.44 9.56
N THR A 162 17.17 -37.79 10.01
CA THR A 162 15.96 -36.97 9.81
C THR A 162 16.04 -35.61 10.52
N TYR A 163 16.80 -35.49 11.63
CA TYR A 163 17.04 -34.23 12.33
C TYR A 163 17.86 -33.21 11.52
N PHE A 164 18.49 -33.64 10.43
CA PHE A 164 19.23 -32.78 9.51
C PHE A 164 18.51 -32.60 8.17
N SER A 165 17.22 -32.91 8.11
CA SER A 165 16.36 -32.60 6.96
C SER A 165 15.95 -31.13 6.95
N LEU A 166 15.61 -30.57 5.78
CA LEU A 166 15.14 -29.18 5.66
C LEU A 166 13.86 -28.88 6.46
N SER A 167 13.12 -29.91 6.87
CA SER A 167 11.92 -29.81 7.70
C SER A 167 12.18 -29.88 9.21
N SER A 168 13.40 -30.18 9.66
CA SER A 168 13.72 -30.24 11.10
C SER A 168 13.68 -28.86 11.74
N SER A 169 13.41 -28.78 13.04
CA SER A 169 13.30 -27.50 13.76
C SER A 169 14.60 -26.69 13.69
N LEU A 170 15.75 -27.39 13.68
CA LEU A 170 17.07 -26.78 13.55
C LEU A 170 17.28 -26.05 12.21
N LEU A 171 16.92 -26.67 11.08
CA LEU A 171 17.17 -26.10 9.74
C LEU A 171 16.01 -25.24 9.24
N LYS A 172 14.77 -25.63 9.51
CA LYS A 172 13.57 -24.87 9.16
C LYS A 172 13.60 -23.47 9.78
N ASN A 173 13.99 -23.37 11.04
CA ASN A 173 14.10 -22.11 11.77
C ASN A 173 15.50 -21.49 11.67
N LYS A 174 16.38 -22.04 10.81
CA LYS A 174 17.74 -21.53 10.55
C LYS A 174 18.57 -21.34 11.84
N LEU A 175 18.42 -22.22 12.83
CA LEU A 175 19.23 -22.17 14.05
C LEU A 175 20.67 -22.59 13.78
N ILE A 176 20.82 -23.51 12.82
CA ILE A 176 22.11 -23.96 12.29
C ILE A 176 22.11 -23.88 10.76
N HIS A 177 23.31 -23.83 10.20
CA HIS A 177 23.59 -23.94 8.77
C HIS A 177 24.49 -25.14 8.51
N LEU A 178 24.23 -25.84 7.41
CA LEU A 178 25.11 -26.90 6.92
C LEU A 178 26.11 -26.30 5.93
N THR A 179 27.39 -26.45 6.21
CA THR A 179 28.52 -25.94 5.40
C THR A 179 29.41 -27.10 4.94
N GLY A 180 30.18 -26.93 3.85
CA GLY A 180 31.19 -27.92 3.45
C GLY A 180 32.03 -27.50 2.26
N ASP A 181 33.07 -28.30 1.96
CA ASP A 181 34.15 -27.97 0.99
C ASP A 181 33.85 -28.33 -0.48
N GLY A 182 32.60 -28.54 -0.84
CA GLY A 182 32.23 -28.94 -2.21
C GLY A 182 32.06 -27.75 -3.14
N GLN A 183 32.88 -27.67 -4.21
CA GLN A 183 32.80 -26.61 -5.23
C GLN A 183 31.47 -26.53 -6.02
N ASN A 184 30.49 -27.44 -5.81
CA ASN A 184 29.23 -27.51 -6.59
C ASN A 184 27.96 -27.83 -5.77
N GLY A 185 27.91 -27.52 -4.47
CA GLY A 185 26.64 -27.41 -3.73
C GLY A 185 25.82 -28.68 -3.43
N GLN A 186 26.20 -29.86 -3.92
CA GLN A 186 25.62 -31.15 -3.50
C GLN A 186 26.65 -31.97 -2.71
N LEU A 187 26.70 -31.72 -1.41
CA LEU A 187 27.47 -32.52 -0.47
C LEU A 187 26.63 -33.69 0.06
N PRO A 188 27.20 -34.89 0.23
CA PRO A 188 26.61 -35.92 1.08
C PRO A 188 26.33 -35.34 2.48
N LEU A 189 25.14 -35.60 3.02
CA LEU A 189 24.73 -35.06 4.33
C LEU A 189 25.76 -35.34 5.45
N ILE A 190 26.37 -36.53 5.44
CA ILE A 190 27.38 -36.95 6.43
C ILE A 190 28.66 -36.09 6.37
N SER A 191 29.03 -35.58 5.19
CA SER A 191 30.25 -34.77 5.01
C SER A 191 30.02 -33.27 5.23
N SER A 192 28.82 -32.88 5.68
CA SER A 192 28.51 -31.48 5.98
C SER A 192 28.88 -31.14 7.43
N PHE A 193 29.27 -29.89 7.67
CA PHE A 193 29.61 -29.31 8.96
C PHE A 193 28.48 -28.45 9.48
N ILE A 194 28.27 -28.49 10.79
CA ILE A 194 27.26 -27.69 11.48
C ILE A 194 27.91 -26.37 11.91
N LYS A 195 27.31 -25.25 11.50
CA LYS A 195 27.61 -23.91 12.01
C LYS A 195 26.36 -23.35 12.68
N VAL A 196 26.46 -22.91 13.93
CA VAL A 196 25.36 -22.19 14.59
C VAL A 196 25.26 -20.79 14.01
N ASP A 197 24.04 -20.31 13.80
CA ASP A 197 23.82 -18.97 13.27
C ASP A 197 24.27 -17.89 14.26
N GLU A 198 24.94 -16.85 13.76
CA GLU A 198 25.50 -15.76 14.57
C GLU A 198 24.45 -15.04 15.41
N ARG A 199 23.22 -14.92 14.91
CA ARG A 199 22.10 -14.33 15.65
C ARG A 199 21.72 -15.13 16.89
N ILE A 200 21.79 -16.46 16.78
CA ILE A 200 21.49 -17.39 17.88
C ILE A 200 22.59 -17.31 18.93
N ILE A 201 23.85 -17.26 18.50
CA ILE A 201 24.99 -17.04 19.41
C ILE A 201 24.81 -15.71 20.16
N GLY A 202 24.52 -14.63 19.42
CA GLY A 202 24.24 -13.32 19.99
C GLY A 202 23.10 -13.36 21.01
N PHE A 203 21.97 -14.00 20.67
CA PHE A 203 20.84 -14.17 21.58
C PHE A 203 21.23 -14.87 22.88
N LEU A 204 21.94 -16.01 22.79
CA LEU A 204 22.38 -16.79 23.93
C LEU A 204 23.37 -16.03 24.83
N LEU A 205 24.18 -15.14 24.24
CA LEU A 205 25.10 -14.26 24.96
C LEU A 205 24.48 -12.95 25.46
N GLY A 206 23.17 -12.75 25.25
CA GLY A 206 22.43 -11.59 25.77
C GLY A 206 22.24 -10.43 24.80
N SER A 207 22.59 -10.57 23.52
CA SER A 207 22.36 -9.56 22.48
C SER A 207 20.99 -9.71 21.82
N ASP A 208 20.24 -8.60 21.81
CA ASP A 208 18.93 -8.49 21.16
C ASP A 208 19.00 -7.71 19.83
N GLN A 209 20.21 -7.55 19.26
CA GLN A 209 20.34 -6.87 17.97
C GLN A 209 19.96 -7.81 16.82
N PRO A 210 19.01 -7.42 15.94
CA PRO A 210 18.65 -8.22 14.78
C PRO A 210 19.77 -8.23 13.73
N ASP A 211 19.79 -9.29 12.92
CA ASP A 211 20.73 -9.42 11.81
C ASP A 211 20.60 -8.26 10.83
N ARG A 212 21.71 -7.89 10.17
CA ARG A 212 21.73 -6.80 9.19
C ARG A 212 20.63 -6.93 8.12
N LYS A 213 20.45 -8.15 7.57
CA LYS A 213 19.42 -8.41 6.55
C LYS A 213 18.01 -8.16 7.08
N VAL A 214 17.71 -8.59 8.30
CA VAL A 214 16.40 -8.41 8.92
C VAL A 214 16.19 -6.95 9.31
N ARG A 215 17.23 -6.27 9.82
CA ARG A 215 17.20 -4.86 10.22
C ARG A 215 16.97 -3.89 9.05
N GLU A 216 17.45 -4.24 7.85
CA GLU A 216 17.20 -3.43 6.64
C GLU A 216 15.73 -3.51 6.18
N LEU A 217 15.03 -4.61 6.51
CA LEU A 217 13.65 -4.90 6.09
C LEU A 217 12.61 -4.66 7.19
N SER A 218 13.05 -4.49 8.44
CA SER A 218 12.17 -4.45 9.60
C SER A 218 12.60 -3.43 10.64
N HIS A 219 11.63 -3.02 11.46
CA HIS A 219 11.89 -2.22 12.64
C HIS A 219 10.99 -2.68 13.78
N LEU A 220 11.55 -2.70 14.99
CA LEU A 220 10.81 -3.03 16.20
C LEU A 220 10.09 -1.78 16.72
N VAL A 221 8.81 -1.94 17.05
CA VAL A 221 7.97 -0.88 17.56
C VAL A 221 7.45 -1.29 18.94
N ASN A 222 7.73 -0.45 19.94
CA ASN A 222 7.07 -0.55 21.23
C ASN A 222 5.70 0.15 21.15
N PRO A 223 4.59 -0.54 21.46
CA PRO A 223 3.26 0.00 21.27
C PRO A 223 2.85 0.95 22.40
N GLU A 224 2.91 2.26 22.13
CA GLU A 224 2.51 3.29 23.09
C GLU A 224 1.01 3.62 23.07
N SER A 225 0.26 3.30 22.01
CA SER A 225 -1.13 3.74 21.85
C SER A 225 -2.14 2.77 22.49
N SER A 226 -3.10 3.27 23.27
CA SER A 226 -4.20 2.47 23.80
C SER A 226 -5.34 2.41 22.79
N PHE A 227 -6.19 1.38 22.88
CA PHE A 227 -7.46 1.39 22.14
C PHE A 227 -8.33 2.59 22.52
N ASP A 228 -8.27 3.09 23.74
CA ASP A 228 -9.10 4.21 24.18
C ASP A 228 -8.76 5.49 23.40
N ASP A 229 -7.48 5.67 23.04
CA ASP A 229 -6.98 6.80 22.23
C ASP A 229 -7.33 6.68 20.74
N LEU A 230 -7.77 5.51 20.29
CA LEU A 230 -8.10 5.27 18.88
C LEU A 230 -9.50 5.76 18.53
N ILE A 231 -9.55 6.65 17.54
CA ILE A 231 -10.78 7.11 16.89
C ILE A 231 -11.08 6.18 15.71
N LEU A 232 -11.84 5.12 15.98
CA LEU A 232 -12.30 4.11 15.02
C LEU A 232 -13.83 3.96 15.09
N PRO A 233 -14.48 3.40 14.06
CA PRO A 233 -15.91 3.07 14.14
C PRO A 233 -16.20 2.21 15.37
N ALA A 234 -17.23 2.58 16.16
CA ALA A 234 -17.50 1.97 17.45
C ALA A 234 -17.69 0.43 17.38
N ASP A 235 -18.39 -0.05 16.35
CA ASP A 235 -18.59 -1.48 16.10
C ASP A 235 -17.27 -2.22 15.81
N LEU A 236 -16.41 -1.63 14.97
CA LEU A 236 -15.10 -2.19 14.65
C LEU A 236 -14.20 -2.23 15.90
N LYS A 237 -14.18 -1.13 16.66
CA LYS A 237 -13.39 -0.98 17.89
C LYS A 237 -13.80 -2.01 18.94
N GLY A 238 -15.10 -2.20 19.15
CA GLY A 238 -15.65 -3.20 20.08
C GLY A 238 -15.27 -4.62 19.68
N ARG A 239 -15.58 -5.02 18.43
CA ARG A 239 -15.25 -6.36 17.92
C ARG A 239 -13.76 -6.68 17.99
N LEU A 240 -12.89 -5.75 17.62
CA LEU A 240 -11.44 -5.94 17.73
C LEU A 240 -11.02 -6.16 19.18
N LYS A 241 -11.46 -5.30 20.11
CA LYS A 241 -11.10 -5.36 21.53
C LYS A 241 -11.56 -6.68 22.17
N ASP A 242 -12.80 -7.09 21.92
CA ASP A 242 -13.36 -8.32 22.47
C ASP A 242 -12.59 -9.57 22.00
N MET A 243 -12.24 -9.63 20.71
CA MET A 243 -11.47 -10.75 20.16
C MET A 243 -10.04 -10.80 20.70
N ILE A 244 -9.38 -9.65 20.82
CA ILE A 244 -8.03 -9.56 21.39
C ILE A 244 -8.05 -10.06 22.84
N ILE A 245 -9.00 -9.60 23.66
CA ILE A 245 -9.13 -10.04 25.05
C ILE A 245 -9.37 -11.55 25.13
N TRP A 246 -10.24 -12.09 24.28
CA TRP A 246 -10.50 -13.53 24.23
C TRP A 246 -9.24 -14.33 23.89
N HIS A 247 -8.45 -13.90 22.90
CA HIS A 247 -7.19 -14.57 22.53
C HIS A 247 -6.14 -14.52 23.65
N ILE A 248 -6.02 -13.39 24.36
CA ILE A 248 -5.13 -13.26 25.52
C ILE A 248 -5.54 -14.25 26.62
N GLN A 249 -6.83 -14.30 26.96
CA GLN A 249 -7.36 -15.17 28.03
C GLN A 249 -7.19 -16.66 27.74
N ASN A 250 -7.24 -17.06 26.46
CA ASN A 250 -7.11 -18.44 26.03
C ASN A 250 -5.68 -18.81 25.58
N SER A 251 -4.73 -17.88 25.68
CA SER A 251 -3.33 -18.06 25.23
C SER A 251 -3.23 -18.62 23.81
N SER A 252 -4.10 -18.15 22.90
CA SER A 252 -4.16 -18.64 21.52
C SER A 252 -3.56 -17.63 20.53
N PRO A 253 -2.90 -18.11 19.46
CA PRO A 253 -2.32 -17.22 18.46
C PRO A 253 -3.43 -16.46 17.72
N LEU A 254 -3.19 -15.17 17.51
CA LEU A 254 -4.09 -14.28 16.81
C LEU A 254 -3.56 -14.02 15.40
N LYS A 255 -4.39 -14.25 14.38
CA LYS A 255 -4.04 -14.06 12.97
C LYS A 255 -5.05 -13.13 12.31
N PHE A 256 -4.69 -11.87 12.10
CA PHE A 256 -5.58 -10.86 11.55
C PHE A 256 -5.18 -10.44 10.14
N LEU A 257 -6.20 -10.26 9.29
CA LEU A 257 -6.08 -9.68 7.96
C LEU A 257 -6.75 -8.31 7.96
N PHE A 258 -5.98 -7.25 7.81
CA PHE A 258 -6.46 -5.87 7.79
C PHE A 258 -6.49 -5.33 6.36
N SER A 259 -7.67 -4.95 5.88
CA SER A 259 -7.83 -4.27 4.59
C SER A 259 -8.34 -2.85 4.78
N GLY A 260 -7.78 -1.89 4.06
CA GLY A 260 -8.28 -0.51 4.06
C GLY A 260 -7.26 0.46 3.52
N VAL A 261 -7.71 1.62 3.06
CA VAL A 261 -6.84 2.65 2.49
C VAL A 261 -5.75 3.11 3.47
N ASN A 262 -4.67 3.69 2.96
CA ASN A 262 -3.57 4.19 3.80
C ASN A 262 -4.06 5.27 4.78
N GLY A 263 -3.56 5.21 6.03
CA GLY A 263 -3.97 6.11 7.11
C GLY A 263 -5.33 5.82 7.73
N SER A 264 -5.99 4.69 7.39
CA SER A 264 -7.28 4.28 7.97
C SER A 264 -7.20 3.78 9.43
N GLY A 265 -5.99 3.64 10.00
CA GLY A 265 -5.78 3.23 11.39
C GLY A 265 -5.41 1.76 11.59
N LYS A 266 -5.13 0.99 10.52
CA LYS A 266 -4.69 -0.42 10.59
C LYS A 266 -3.49 -0.63 11.52
N THR A 267 -2.39 0.09 11.26
CA THR A 267 -1.16 -0.01 12.07
C THR A 267 -1.40 0.44 13.50
N SER A 268 -2.20 1.50 13.71
CA SER A 268 -2.56 1.98 15.05
C SER A 268 -3.40 0.95 15.84
N ALA A 269 -4.31 0.25 15.18
CA ALA A 269 -5.10 -0.82 15.79
C ALA A 269 -4.23 -2.03 16.17
N ALA A 270 -3.28 -2.42 15.30
CA ALA A 270 -2.31 -3.47 15.61
C ALA A 270 -1.42 -3.11 16.81
N LYS A 271 -0.89 -1.87 16.85
CA LYS A 271 -0.13 -1.37 18.01
C LYS A 271 -0.96 -1.45 19.29
N ALA A 272 -2.21 -0.97 19.26
CA ALA A 272 -3.07 -1.03 20.44
C ALA A 272 -3.38 -2.47 20.88
N ALA A 273 -3.49 -3.42 19.95
CA ALA A 273 -3.62 -4.84 20.26
C ALA A 273 -2.38 -5.37 21.00
N CYS A 274 -1.19 -5.07 20.48
CA CYS A 274 0.08 -5.49 21.08
C CYS A 274 0.27 -4.84 22.47
N ARG A 275 -0.17 -3.59 22.68
CA ARG A 275 -0.13 -2.91 23.99
C ARG A 275 -0.96 -3.65 25.05
N ILE A 276 -2.18 -4.09 24.70
CA ILE A 276 -3.02 -4.86 25.63
C ILE A 276 -2.36 -6.20 25.97
N ALA A 277 -1.70 -6.82 24.99
CA ALA A 277 -0.98 -8.08 25.17
C ALA A 277 0.36 -7.94 25.92
N GLY A 278 0.88 -6.72 26.07
CA GLY A 278 2.22 -6.48 26.63
C GLY A 278 3.35 -6.96 25.71
N MET A 279 3.13 -6.92 24.40
CA MET A 279 4.08 -7.41 23.39
C MET A 279 4.61 -6.27 22.52
N ASP A 280 5.87 -6.37 22.10
CA ASP A 280 6.39 -5.50 21.04
C ASP A 280 5.88 -5.96 19.66
N MET A 281 6.04 -5.11 18.65
CA MET A 281 5.61 -5.39 17.29
C MET A 281 6.77 -5.23 16.30
N LEU A 282 7.13 -6.29 15.60
CA LEU A 282 8.10 -6.26 14.50
C LEU A 282 7.36 -5.91 13.20
N VAL A 283 7.63 -4.73 12.66
CA VAL A 283 7.03 -4.25 11.42
C VAL A 283 7.95 -4.55 10.25
N VAL A 284 7.41 -5.17 9.21
CA VAL A 284 8.15 -5.59 8.01
C VAL A 284 7.47 -5.03 6.76
N ASP A 285 8.26 -4.39 5.89
CA ASP A 285 7.76 -3.94 4.58
C ASP A 285 7.83 -5.09 3.57
N THR A 286 6.66 -5.64 3.22
CA THR A 286 6.55 -6.76 2.29
C THR A 286 7.07 -6.37 0.90
N LYS A 287 6.98 -5.10 0.50
CA LYS A 287 7.47 -4.67 -0.82
C LYS A 287 8.98 -4.88 -0.98
N SER A 288 9.73 -4.70 0.11
CA SER A 288 11.19 -4.81 0.11
C SER A 288 11.66 -6.28 0.20
N LEU A 289 10.84 -7.17 0.74
CA LEU A 289 11.12 -8.61 0.88
C LEU A 289 11.23 -9.35 -0.46
N PHE A 290 10.58 -8.84 -1.53
CA PHE A 290 10.43 -9.53 -2.82
C PHE A 290 11.16 -8.84 -3.99
N LYS A 291 12.15 -7.99 -3.71
CA LYS A 291 13.04 -7.50 -4.77
C LYS A 291 13.98 -8.58 -5.30
N ASP A 292 14.23 -9.63 -4.52
CA ASP A 292 15.18 -10.70 -4.80
C ASP A 292 14.50 -12.01 -5.27
N THR A 293 15.27 -12.96 -5.80
CA THR A 293 14.80 -14.22 -6.38
C THR A 293 13.95 -15.06 -5.40
N SER A 294 13.02 -15.88 -5.92
CA SER A 294 12.06 -16.69 -5.15
C SER A 294 12.64 -17.52 -4.00
N SER A 295 13.83 -18.10 -4.17
CA SER A 295 14.50 -18.89 -3.13
C SER A 295 15.00 -18.06 -1.96
N GLN A 296 15.41 -16.81 -2.21
CA GLN A 296 15.91 -15.90 -1.18
C GLN A 296 14.77 -15.30 -0.34
N ALA A 297 13.58 -15.13 -0.94
CA ALA A 297 12.41 -14.60 -0.23
C ALA A 297 11.92 -15.53 0.88
N SER A 298 11.82 -16.84 0.61
CA SER A 298 11.40 -17.83 1.62
C SER A 298 12.42 -17.95 2.76
N GLU A 299 13.72 -17.91 2.42
CA GLU A 299 14.80 -17.91 3.42
C GLU A 299 14.75 -16.65 4.30
N THR A 300 14.54 -15.47 3.69
CA THR A 300 14.44 -14.21 4.42
C THR A 300 13.19 -14.17 5.30
N ALA A 301 12.06 -14.72 4.83
CA ALA A 301 10.85 -14.86 5.63
C ALA A 301 11.09 -15.73 6.87
N ALA A 302 11.81 -16.86 6.73
CA ALA A 302 12.17 -17.71 7.87
C ALA A 302 13.03 -16.95 8.90
N LEU A 303 13.99 -16.12 8.46
CA LEU A 303 14.80 -15.27 9.34
C LEU A 303 13.97 -14.21 10.06
N ILE A 304 12.98 -13.62 9.38
CA ILE A 304 12.05 -12.64 9.98
C ILE A 304 11.17 -13.32 11.04
N LEU A 305 10.63 -14.51 10.76
CA LEU A 305 9.84 -15.25 11.74
C LEU A 305 10.68 -15.62 12.96
N ARG A 306 11.92 -16.09 12.74
CA ARG A 306 12.89 -16.36 13.80
C ARG A 306 13.13 -15.12 14.64
N GLU A 307 13.39 -13.97 14.03
CA GLU A 307 13.61 -12.72 14.75
C GLU A 307 12.40 -12.29 15.57
N ALA A 308 11.19 -12.38 15.00
CA ALA A 308 9.96 -12.04 15.71
C ALA A 308 9.76 -12.91 16.96
N LEU A 309 10.11 -14.20 16.89
CA LEU A 309 10.10 -15.11 18.03
C LEU A 309 11.17 -14.74 19.07
N LEU A 310 12.42 -14.52 18.66
CA LEU A 310 13.52 -14.16 19.57
C LEU A 310 13.24 -12.88 20.36
N GLN A 311 12.56 -11.91 19.73
CA GLN A 311 12.14 -10.64 20.36
C GLN A 311 10.83 -10.75 21.15
N ASN A 312 10.18 -11.92 21.18
CA ASN A 312 8.84 -12.12 21.73
C ASN A 312 7.82 -11.07 21.23
N SER A 313 7.87 -10.79 19.93
CA SER A 313 7.10 -9.73 19.29
C SER A 313 6.01 -10.29 18.37
N ALA A 314 4.94 -9.53 18.19
CA ALA A 314 3.97 -9.77 17.14
C ALA A 314 4.56 -9.38 15.78
N LEU A 315 4.21 -10.10 14.72
CA LEU A 315 4.64 -9.79 13.36
C LEU A 315 3.58 -8.96 12.63
N TYR A 316 3.97 -7.81 12.08
CA TYR A 316 3.10 -6.95 11.28
C TYR A 316 3.67 -6.77 9.88
N LEU A 317 2.99 -7.35 8.87
CA LEU A 317 3.37 -7.26 7.46
C LEU A 317 2.63 -6.08 6.79
N GLU A 318 3.38 -5.06 6.38
CA GLU A 318 2.86 -3.91 5.63
C GLU A 318 2.87 -4.15 4.12
N ASN A 319 1.92 -3.53 3.41
CA ASN A 319 1.82 -3.54 1.95
C ASN A 319 1.75 -4.96 1.34
N PHE A 320 1.03 -5.88 1.99
CA PHE A 320 0.92 -7.27 1.51
C PHE A 320 0.29 -7.36 0.11
N ASP A 321 -0.58 -6.42 -0.23
CA ASP A 321 -1.22 -6.31 -1.54
C ASP A 321 -0.24 -5.99 -2.68
N ALA A 322 0.94 -5.44 -2.39
CA ALA A 322 1.98 -5.23 -3.40
C ALA A 322 2.51 -6.54 -4.02
N LEU A 323 2.26 -7.68 -3.36
CA LEU A 323 2.56 -9.01 -3.92
C LEU A 323 1.54 -9.45 -4.96
N LEU A 324 0.32 -8.93 -4.88
CA LEU A 324 -0.80 -9.31 -5.76
C LEU A 324 -0.86 -8.42 -7.01
N GLU A 325 -0.11 -7.32 -7.03
CA GLU A 325 -0.02 -6.44 -8.19
C GLU A 325 1.06 -6.96 -9.14
N ASP A 326 0.71 -7.07 -10.43
CA ASP A 326 1.53 -7.63 -11.51
C ASP A 326 2.85 -6.84 -11.63
N GLN A 327 3.90 -7.30 -10.96
CA GLN A 327 5.22 -6.67 -10.97
C GLN A 327 5.97 -7.09 -12.24
N GLY A 328 5.49 -6.66 -13.41
CA GLY A 328 6.19 -6.44 -14.70
C GLY A 328 7.33 -7.36 -15.19
N ALA A 329 7.65 -8.46 -14.52
CA ALA A 329 8.87 -9.25 -14.68
C ALA A 329 8.67 -10.74 -14.35
N LEU A 330 7.71 -11.09 -13.49
CA LEU A 330 7.35 -12.48 -13.17
C LEU A 330 6.09 -12.88 -13.92
N THR A 331 6.04 -14.10 -14.43
CA THR A 331 4.78 -14.64 -14.96
C THR A 331 3.77 -14.78 -13.81
N PHE A 332 2.48 -14.55 -14.08
CA PHE A 332 1.39 -14.67 -13.09
C PHE A 332 1.50 -15.93 -12.20
N ARG A 333 1.89 -17.08 -12.79
CA ARG A 333 2.06 -18.37 -12.09
C ARG A 333 3.25 -18.41 -11.11
N GLU A 334 4.35 -17.74 -11.43
CA GLU A 334 5.54 -17.68 -10.56
C GLU A 334 5.28 -16.81 -9.32
N SER A 335 4.52 -15.72 -9.48
CA SER A 335 4.09 -14.88 -8.35
C SER A 335 3.17 -15.64 -7.39
N GLU A 336 2.22 -16.43 -7.91
CA GLU A 336 1.28 -17.18 -7.09
C GLU A 336 1.96 -18.27 -6.27
N THR A 337 2.89 -19.01 -6.87
CA THR A 337 3.66 -20.05 -6.17
C THR A 337 4.53 -19.48 -5.06
N GLN A 338 5.15 -18.31 -5.29
CA GLN A 338 5.89 -17.59 -4.25
C GLN A 338 4.98 -17.19 -3.08
N ILE A 339 3.82 -16.60 -3.36
CA ILE A 339 2.85 -16.19 -2.33
C ILE A 339 2.37 -17.39 -1.52
N ARG A 340 2.04 -18.51 -2.17
CA ARG A 340 1.60 -19.73 -1.47
C ARG A 340 2.68 -20.29 -0.54
N SER A 341 3.93 -20.34 -0.99
CA SER A 341 5.05 -20.77 -0.14
C SER A 341 5.27 -19.85 1.06
N LEU A 342 5.15 -18.54 0.87
CA LEU A 342 5.21 -17.57 1.97
C LEU A 342 4.08 -17.79 2.97
N ILE A 343 2.84 -17.96 2.48
CA ILE A 343 1.67 -18.18 3.35
C ILE A 343 1.86 -19.45 4.19
N GLN A 344 2.38 -20.53 3.62
CA GLN A 344 2.70 -21.74 4.38
C GLN A 344 3.71 -21.47 5.52
N VAL A 345 4.74 -20.66 5.25
CA VAL A 345 5.72 -20.25 6.27
C VAL A 345 5.06 -19.39 7.36
N LEU A 346 4.26 -18.39 6.97
CA LEU A 346 3.53 -17.50 7.88
C LEU A 346 2.49 -18.25 8.74
N MET A 347 1.84 -19.27 8.18
CA MET A 347 0.85 -20.09 8.88
C MET A 347 1.45 -20.87 10.04
N ALA A 348 2.72 -21.27 9.92
CA ALA A 348 3.45 -21.99 10.96
C ALA A 348 3.92 -21.07 12.10
N PHE A 349 3.73 -19.75 12.00
CA PHE A 349 4.12 -18.82 13.04
C PHE A 349 3.24 -18.99 14.29
N PRO A 350 3.83 -19.27 15.47
CA PRO A 350 3.08 -19.60 16.68
C PRO A 350 2.62 -18.36 17.47
N ASN A 351 3.05 -17.15 17.09
CA ASN A 351 2.72 -15.91 17.79
C ASN A 351 1.74 -15.04 16.98
N TRP A 352 1.45 -13.83 17.47
CA TRP A 352 0.47 -12.94 16.86
C TRP A 352 0.95 -12.40 15.51
N LEU A 353 0.10 -12.55 14.48
CA LEU A 353 0.37 -12.18 13.11
C LEU A 353 -0.70 -11.22 12.57
N PHE A 354 -0.25 -10.11 12.02
CA PHE A 354 -1.09 -9.12 11.36
C PHE A 354 -0.61 -8.94 9.92
N ILE A 355 -1.53 -9.12 8.97
CA ILE A 355 -1.28 -8.87 7.55
C ILE A 355 -2.10 -7.64 7.14
N ALA A 356 -1.45 -6.58 6.66
CA ALA A 356 -2.12 -5.35 6.25
C ALA A 356 -1.95 -5.08 4.75
N GLY A 357 -3.07 -4.84 4.06
CA GLY A 357 -3.11 -4.46 2.65
C GLY A 357 -4.00 -3.25 2.38
N THR A 358 -3.81 -2.55 1.27
CA THR A 358 -4.64 -1.39 0.89
C THR A 358 -5.95 -1.80 0.22
N LYS A 359 -5.92 -2.88 -0.57
CA LYS A 359 -7.08 -3.44 -1.27
C LYS A 359 -7.62 -4.68 -0.55
N PRO A 360 -8.92 -4.98 -0.69
CA PRO A 360 -9.44 -6.31 -0.38
C PRO A 360 -8.71 -7.36 -1.22
N LEU A 361 -8.36 -8.52 -0.64
CA LEU A 361 -7.69 -9.65 -1.32
C LEU A 361 -8.63 -10.37 -2.33
N GLU A 362 -9.52 -9.65 -3.01
CA GLU A 362 -10.53 -10.22 -3.92
C GLU A 362 -9.97 -10.58 -5.29
N ARG A 363 -8.77 -10.07 -5.66
CA ARG A 363 -8.17 -10.27 -6.99
C ARG A 363 -7.43 -11.60 -7.18
N SER A 364 -7.26 -12.39 -6.13
CA SER A 364 -6.63 -13.71 -6.18
C SER A 364 -7.68 -14.78 -5.90
N GLU A 365 -8.11 -15.51 -6.93
CA GLU A 365 -9.05 -16.63 -6.78
C GLU A 365 -8.56 -17.60 -5.68
N GLY A 366 -9.36 -17.79 -4.64
CA GLY A 366 -9.10 -18.75 -3.55
C GLY A 366 -8.13 -18.33 -2.44
N LEU A 367 -7.30 -17.29 -2.57
CA LEU A 367 -6.30 -16.95 -1.54
C LEU A 367 -6.93 -16.45 -0.24
N LYS A 368 -7.95 -15.60 -0.36
CA LYS A 368 -8.69 -15.08 0.80
C LYS A 368 -9.40 -16.23 1.54
N GLU A 369 -9.96 -17.17 0.79
CA GLU A 369 -10.61 -18.38 1.33
C GLU A 369 -9.59 -19.29 2.01
N GLU A 370 -8.42 -19.49 1.40
CA GLU A 370 -7.32 -20.25 1.99
C GLU A 370 -6.85 -19.62 3.31
N LEU A 371 -6.65 -18.31 3.36
CA LEU A 371 -6.29 -17.61 4.61
C LEU A 371 -7.39 -17.77 5.67
N MET A 372 -8.66 -17.57 5.31
CA MET A 372 -9.79 -17.73 6.24
C MET A 372 -9.92 -19.17 6.76
N ASN A 373 -9.76 -20.17 5.90
CA ASN A 373 -9.75 -21.59 6.28
C ASN A 373 -8.60 -21.95 7.24
N ASN A 374 -7.53 -21.15 7.23
CA ASN A 374 -6.38 -21.30 8.10
C ASN A 374 -6.42 -20.39 9.35
N GLY A 375 -7.62 -19.92 9.72
CA GLY A 375 -7.87 -19.21 10.96
C GLY A 375 -7.57 -17.71 10.93
N PHE A 376 -7.36 -17.13 9.74
CA PHE A 376 -7.24 -15.67 9.62
C PHE A 376 -8.61 -14.98 9.75
N ILE A 377 -8.64 -13.91 10.53
CA ILE A 377 -9.85 -13.13 10.79
C ILE A 377 -9.72 -11.80 10.07
N HIS A 378 -10.65 -11.54 9.15
CA HIS A 378 -10.62 -10.35 8.31
C HIS A 378 -11.33 -9.16 8.96
N PHE A 379 -10.63 -8.03 9.01
CA PHE A 379 -11.18 -6.74 9.43
C PHE A 379 -11.01 -5.70 8.31
N SER A 380 -12.13 -5.10 7.93
CA SER A 380 -12.14 -3.98 6.99
C SER A 380 -12.14 -2.65 7.74
N PHE A 381 -11.22 -1.76 7.35
CA PHE A 381 -11.08 -0.40 7.83
C PHE A 381 -11.63 0.55 6.74
N PRO A 382 -12.94 0.86 6.78
CA PRO A 382 -13.56 1.70 5.76
C PRO A 382 -13.10 3.16 5.88
N LEU A 383 -13.40 3.96 4.85
CA LEU A 383 -13.27 5.40 4.95
C LEU A 383 -14.13 5.90 6.14
N PRO A 384 -13.59 6.80 6.98
CA PRO A 384 -14.31 7.31 8.14
C PRO A 384 -15.59 8.01 7.71
N SER A 385 -16.70 7.77 8.41
CA SER A 385 -17.97 8.47 8.21
C SER A 385 -17.82 9.96 8.54
N TYR A 386 -18.80 10.80 8.15
CA TYR A 386 -18.73 12.23 8.46
C TYR A 386 -18.59 12.52 9.97
N PRO A 387 -19.39 11.91 10.88
CA PRO A 387 -19.22 12.12 12.33
C PRO A 387 -17.83 11.71 12.82
N LEU A 388 -17.31 10.58 12.31
CA LEU A 388 -15.98 10.10 12.70
C LEU A 388 -14.87 11.00 12.14
N ARG A 389 -15.00 11.50 10.91
CA ARG A 389 -14.06 12.48 10.32
C ARG A 389 -14.05 13.78 11.09
N LYS A 390 -15.20 14.26 11.54
CA LYS A 390 -15.29 15.46 12.38
C LYS A 390 -14.48 15.27 13.68
N GLN A 391 -14.67 14.14 14.37
CA GLN A 391 -13.90 13.80 15.56
C GLN A 391 -12.39 13.69 15.28
N LEU A 392 -12.01 13.08 14.15
CA LEU A 392 -10.61 13.00 13.71
C LEU A 392 -10.00 14.40 13.45
N TRP A 393 -10.76 15.32 12.85
CA TRP A 393 -10.34 16.70 12.63
C TRP A 393 -10.17 17.47 13.93
N GLU A 394 -11.14 17.35 14.84
CA GLU A 394 -11.09 17.97 16.17
C GLU A 394 -9.87 17.49 16.96
N ASN A 395 -9.62 16.18 16.97
CA ASN A 395 -8.45 15.61 17.64
C ASN A 395 -7.13 15.94 16.94
N ALA A 396 -7.09 16.03 15.60
CA ALA A 396 -5.86 16.39 14.89
C ALA A 396 -5.47 17.86 15.08
N LEU A 397 -6.45 18.74 15.30
CA LEU A 397 -6.23 20.16 15.59
C LEU A 397 -5.97 20.42 17.09
N GLU A 398 -6.22 19.44 17.95
CA GLU A 398 -5.95 19.50 19.38
C GLU A 398 -4.45 19.72 19.62
N GLY A 399 -4.10 20.80 20.30
CA GLY A 399 -2.71 21.20 20.55
C GLY A 399 -2.13 22.23 19.59
N TYR A 400 -2.87 22.67 18.56
CA TYR A 400 -2.48 23.78 17.68
C TYR A 400 -3.27 25.06 17.97
N ASN A 401 -2.67 26.21 17.66
CA ASN A 401 -3.39 27.49 17.67
C ASN A 401 -4.18 27.63 16.36
N VAL A 402 -5.50 27.73 16.44
CA VAL A 402 -6.40 27.71 15.28
C VAL A 402 -7.19 29.00 15.20
N ALA A 403 -7.30 29.58 14.00
CA ALA A 403 -8.07 30.80 13.78
C ALA A 403 -9.56 30.58 14.03
N PHE A 404 -10.26 31.62 14.51
CA PHE A 404 -11.69 31.57 14.87
C PHE A 404 -12.62 31.15 13.73
N ASN A 405 -12.20 31.36 12.48
CA ASN A 405 -13.00 31.04 11.29
C ASN A 405 -12.85 29.59 10.80
N VAL A 406 -12.06 28.75 11.47
CA VAL A 406 -11.88 27.35 11.08
C VAL A 406 -13.09 26.54 11.53
N ASP A 407 -13.77 25.93 10.57
CA ASP A 407 -14.94 25.08 10.81
C ASP A 407 -14.63 23.62 10.41
N THR A 408 -14.52 22.76 11.42
CA THR A 408 -14.29 21.31 11.24
C THR A 408 -15.45 20.63 10.51
N ASN A 409 -16.67 21.17 10.58
CA ASN A 409 -17.82 20.64 9.85
C ASN A 409 -17.63 20.82 8.34
N ILE A 410 -17.09 21.97 7.92
CA ILE A 410 -16.77 22.24 6.52
C ILE A 410 -15.64 21.33 6.06
N LEU A 411 -14.56 21.20 6.84
CA LEU A 411 -13.45 20.30 6.52
C LEU A 411 -13.88 18.84 6.38
N ALA A 412 -14.67 18.31 7.34
CA ALA A 412 -15.12 16.93 7.34
C ALA A 412 -16.16 16.64 6.24
N SER A 413 -16.94 17.64 5.83
CA SER A 413 -17.90 17.54 4.71
C SER A 413 -17.18 17.63 3.38
N LYS A 414 -16.27 18.60 3.27
CA LYS A 414 -15.49 18.87 2.06
C LYS A 414 -14.57 17.70 1.82
N PHE A 415 -13.61 17.38 2.68
CA PHE A 415 -12.53 16.40 2.43
C PHE A 415 -12.80 15.00 3.01
N GLN A 416 -12.78 13.98 2.14
CA GLN A 416 -12.92 12.56 2.50
C GLN A 416 -11.57 11.90 2.84
N LEU A 417 -10.82 12.49 3.78
CA LEU A 417 -9.50 12.01 4.20
C LEU A 417 -9.59 10.97 5.32
N THR A 418 -8.59 10.09 5.38
CA THR A 418 -8.39 9.13 6.49
C THR A 418 -7.71 9.82 7.68
N GLY A 419 -7.78 9.22 8.88
CA GLY A 419 -7.19 9.83 10.09
C GLY A 419 -5.70 10.14 9.96
N GLY A 420 -4.92 9.25 9.34
CA GLY A 420 -3.50 9.51 9.04
C GLY A 420 -3.32 10.70 8.10
N ARG A 421 -4.08 10.74 6.99
CA ARG A 421 -4.01 11.86 6.04
C ARG A 421 -4.49 13.19 6.62
N ILE A 422 -5.44 13.17 7.56
CA ILE A 422 -5.86 14.36 8.30
C ILE A 422 -4.69 14.88 9.15
N LYS A 423 -4.01 14.01 9.89
CA LYS A 423 -2.81 14.38 10.66
C LYS A 423 -1.72 14.97 9.77
N ASP A 424 -1.43 14.33 8.64
CA ASP A 424 -0.44 14.82 7.68
C ASP A 424 -0.85 16.17 7.07
N ALA A 425 -2.14 16.36 6.77
CA ALA A 425 -2.66 17.64 6.27
C ALA A 425 -2.51 18.77 7.30
N VAL A 426 -2.80 18.51 8.58
CA VAL A 426 -2.62 19.48 9.67
C VAL A 426 -1.14 19.82 9.88
N LEU A 427 -0.25 18.82 9.84
CA LEU A 427 1.20 19.03 9.94
C LEU A 427 1.72 19.92 8.80
N THR A 428 1.29 19.65 7.57
CA THR A 428 1.64 20.48 6.41
C THR A 428 1.09 21.89 6.53
N ALA A 429 -0.19 22.05 6.93
CA ALA A 429 -0.81 23.35 7.17
C ALA A 429 -0.06 24.14 8.26
N HIS A 430 0.37 23.47 9.32
CA HIS A 430 1.14 24.08 10.40
C HIS A 430 2.51 24.55 9.93
N THR A 431 3.13 23.78 9.03
CA THR A 431 4.40 24.17 8.38
C THR A 431 4.21 25.46 7.57
N PHE A 432 3.12 25.60 6.83
CA PHE A 432 2.80 26.84 6.11
C PHE A 432 2.52 28.02 7.04
N ALA A 433 1.75 27.80 8.12
CA ALA A 433 1.50 28.83 9.12
C ALA A 433 2.81 29.31 9.77
N LYS A 434 3.75 28.40 10.05
CA LYS A 434 5.08 28.70 10.61
C LYS A 434 5.98 29.47 9.64
N LEU A 435 5.82 29.27 8.32
CA LEU A 435 6.51 30.07 7.31
C LEU A 435 5.97 31.50 7.24
N LYS A 436 4.67 31.71 7.53
CA LYS A 436 4.03 33.03 7.58
C LYS A 436 4.38 33.78 8.88
N ASP A 437 4.29 33.12 10.03
CA ASP A 437 4.67 33.65 11.34
C ASP A 437 5.39 32.58 12.18
N PRO A 438 6.74 32.62 12.24
CA PRO A 438 7.52 31.66 13.00
C PRO A 438 7.31 31.70 14.52
N SER A 439 6.86 32.85 15.05
CA SER A 439 6.76 33.15 16.48
C SER A 439 5.46 32.61 17.08
N ASN A 440 4.36 32.71 16.34
CA ASN A 440 3.04 32.26 16.76
C ASN A 440 2.22 31.76 15.56
N PRO A 441 2.51 30.55 15.04
CA PRO A 441 1.80 30.02 13.89
C PRO A 441 0.33 29.75 14.22
N VAL A 442 -0.57 30.55 13.64
CA VAL A 442 -2.02 30.33 13.72
C VAL A 442 -2.48 29.63 12.44
N LEU A 443 -3.09 28.46 12.60
CA LEU A 443 -3.68 27.71 11.49
C LEU A 443 -4.93 28.43 10.97
N SER A 444 -4.88 28.91 9.73
CA SER A 444 -6.05 29.45 9.04
C SER A 444 -6.79 28.39 8.23
N MET A 445 -8.02 28.70 7.83
CA MET A 445 -8.81 27.84 6.94
C MET A 445 -8.11 27.60 5.59
N GLU A 446 -7.36 28.60 5.10
CA GLU A 446 -6.59 28.53 3.84
C GLU A 446 -5.41 27.55 3.96
N ASP A 447 -4.65 27.62 5.06
CA ASP A 447 -3.52 26.70 5.28
C ASP A 447 -3.98 25.24 5.35
N LEU A 448 -5.13 25.01 6.00
CA LEU A 448 -5.73 23.68 6.11
C LEU A 448 -6.23 23.17 4.76
N TYR A 449 -6.80 24.04 3.91
CA TYR A 449 -7.18 23.67 2.55
C TYR A 449 -5.96 23.29 1.69
N GLU A 450 -4.88 24.06 1.76
CA GLU A 450 -3.63 23.74 1.05
C GLU A 450 -3.00 22.44 1.57
N GLY A 451 -2.98 22.24 2.89
CA GLY A 451 -2.55 20.98 3.50
C GLY A 451 -3.36 19.78 3.01
N CYS A 452 -4.69 19.90 2.94
CA CYS A 452 -5.57 18.87 2.41
C CYS A 452 -5.33 18.59 0.91
N ARG A 453 -5.16 19.63 0.10
CA ARG A 453 -4.91 19.51 -1.34
C ARG A 453 -3.67 18.67 -1.62
N LEU A 454 -2.58 18.87 -0.87
CA LEU A 454 -1.35 18.11 -1.04
C LEU A 454 -1.50 16.60 -0.72
N GLN A 455 -2.41 16.24 0.18
CA GLN A 455 -2.70 14.83 0.51
C GLN A 455 -3.60 14.13 -0.51
N SER A 456 -4.38 14.90 -1.28
CA SER A 456 -5.38 14.41 -2.23
C SER A 456 -4.86 14.29 -3.68
N ASN A 457 -3.79 15.00 -4.05
CA ASN A 457 -3.40 15.24 -5.45
C ASN A 457 -2.49 14.17 -6.13
N GLN A 458 -2.18 13.04 -5.51
CA GLN A 458 -1.00 12.25 -5.93
C GLN A 458 -1.18 11.21 -7.07
N LYS A 459 -2.40 10.90 -7.58
CA LYS A 459 -2.59 9.76 -8.54
C LYS A 459 -3.44 10.02 -9.81
N ILE A 460 -4.46 10.88 -9.73
CA ILE A 460 -5.41 11.10 -10.84
C ILE A 460 -4.79 11.76 -12.08
N SER A 461 -3.69 12.49 -11.91
CA SER A 461 -3.01 13.21 -13.00
C SER A 461 -2.53 12.31 -14.15
N SER A 462 -2.45 10.99 -13.94
CA SER A 462 -2.09 10.04 -15.00
C SER A 462 -3.24 9.75 -15.98
N LEU A 463 -4.49 9.99 -15.59
CA LEU A 463 -5.69 9.64 -16.38
C LEU A 463 -6.63 10.82 -16.63
N ALA A 464 -6.43 11.95 -15.95
CA ALA A 464 -7.25 13.14 -16.13
C ALA A 464 -6.40 14.41 -16.08
N ILE A 465 -6.90 15.46 -16.76
CA ILE A 465 -6.25 16.77 -16.81
C ILE A 465 -6.78 17.59 -15.63
N LYS A 466 -5.91 17.96 -14.70
CA LYS A 466 -6.26 18.92 -13.65
C LYS A 466 -6.42 20.30 -14.26
N ILE A 467 -7.57 20.93 -14.03
CA ILE A 467 -7.81 22.32 -14.41
C ILE A 467 -7.63 23.18 -13.15
N ASP A 468 -6.91 24.30 -13.28
CA ASP A 468 -6.85 25.34 -12.26
C ASP A 468 -8.01 26.31 -12.48
N PRO A 469 -9.05 26.31 -11.62
CA PRO A 469 -10.28 27.03 -11.88
C PRO A 469 -10.07 28.54 -11.66
N HIS A 470 -9.96 29.30 -12.74
CA HIS A 470 -9.69 30.75 -12.68
C HIS A 470 -10.91 31.64 -12.93
N TYR A 471 -12.02 31.08 -13.45
CA TYR A 471 -13.22 31.85 -13.75
C TYR A 471 -14.12 32.05 -12.53
N THR A 472 -14.80 33.20 -12.51
CA THR A 472 -15.74 33.63 -11.47
C THR A 472 -17.12 33.94 -12.04
N TRP A 473 -18.09 34.25 -11.17
CA TRP A 473 -19.44 34.66 -11.58
C TRP A 473 -19.51 35.93 -12.44
N LYS A 474 -18.42 36.68 -12.54
CA LYS A 474 -18.30 37.89 -13.37
C LYS A 474 -17.93 37.56 -14.82
N ASP A 475 -17.28 36.42 -15.03
CA ASP A 475 -16.74 36.04 -16.34
C ASP A 475 -17.75 35.30 -17.22
N ILE A 476 -18.87 34.87 -16.63
CA ILE A 476 -19.94 34.16 -17.34
C ILE A 476 -21.25 34.96 -17.35
N VAL A 477 -21.84 35.08 -18.54
CA VAL A 477 -23.18 35.63 -18.75
C VAL A 477 -24.14 34.48 -19.02
N LEU A 478 -25.13 34.30 -18.14
CA LEU A 478 -26.13 33.23 -18.22
C LEU A 478 -27.52 33.78 -17.87
N PRO A 479 -28.60 33.13 -18.34
CA PRO A 479 -29.94 33.38 -17.85
C PRO A 479 -30.02 33.26 -16.33
N LYS A 480 -30.92 34.05 -15.71
CA LYS A 480 -31.08 34.10 -14.26
C LYS A 480 -31.37 32.72 -13.66
N ASP A 481 -32.20 31.93 -14.33
CA ASP A 481 -32.58 30.57 -13.90
C ASP A 481 -31.38 29.62 -13.91
N THR A 482 -30.64 29.52 -15.03
CA THR A 482 -29.40 28.75 -15.13
C THR A 482 -28.39 29.14 -14.05
N LYS A 483 -28.24 30.44 -13.77
CA LYS A 483 -27.35 30.93 -12.69
C LYS A 483 -27.84 30.56 -11.29
N SER A 484 -29.15 30.49 -11.06
CA SER A 484 -29.73 30.03 -9.80
C SER A 484 -29.45 28.55 -9.58
N GLN A 485 -29.68 27.71 -10.59
CA GLN A 485 -29.42 26.27 -10.53
C GLN A 485 -27.94 25.97 -10.24
N LEU A 486 -27.00 26.71 -10.85
CA LEU A 486 -25.57 26.55 -10.53
C LEU A 486 -25.24 26.93 -9.08
N LYS A 487 -25.91 27.93 -8.50
CA LYS A 487 -25.76 28.27 -7.08
C LYS A 487 -26.34 27.20 -6.16
N GLU A 488 -27.46 26.58 -6.54
CA GLU A 488 -28.05 25.44 -5.83
C GLU A 488 -27.10 24.24 -5.82
N VAL A 489 -26.46 23.94 -6.95
CA VAL A 489 -25.38 22.93 -7.04
C VAL A 489 -24.25 23.25 -6.05
N CYS A 490 -23.77 24.49 -5.99
CA CYS A 490 -22.75 24.91 -5.03
C CYS A 490 -23.23 24.74 -3.57
N GLY A 491 -24.49 25.06 -3.29
CA GLY A 491 -25.11 24.90 -1.98
C GLY A 491 -25.21 23.43 -1.56
N PHE A 492 -25.58 22.54 -2.48
CA PHE A 492 -25.63 21.11 -2.24
C PHE A 492 -24.27 20.56 -1.81
N ILE A 493 -23.20 20.93 -2.53
CA ILE A 493 -21.83 20.50 -2.21
C ILE A 493 -21.43 20.96 -0.81
N ARG A 494 -21.72 22.22 -0.47
CA ARG A 494 -21.36 22.83 0.83
C ARG A 494 -22.12 22.23 2.02
N TYR A 495 -23.42 21.98 1.87
CA TYR A 495 -24.29 21.61 2.98
C TYR A 495 -24.65 20.12 3.05
N ARG A 496 -24.14 19.31 2.11
CA ARG A 496 -24.31 17.85 2.07
C ARG A 496 -24.08 17.18 3.42
N GLY A 497 -22.95 17.46 4.09
CA GLY A 497 -22.59 16.81 5.36
C GLY A 497 -23.63 17.01 6.44
N LYS A 498 -24.15 18.24 6.55
CA LYS A 498 -25.20 18.64 7.48
C LYS A 498 -26.54 17.96 7.19
N VAL A 499 -26.98 17.94 5.92
CA VAL A 499 -28.28 17.34 5.55
C VAL A 499 -28.26 15.83 5.69
N TYR A 500 -27.22 15.16 5.16
CA TYR A 500 -27.17 13.70 5.20
C TYR A 500 -26.86 13.16 6.58
N SER A 501 -25.94 13.78 7.33
CA SER A 501 -25.51 13.27 8.63
C SER A 501 -26.30 13.89 9.77
N ASP A 502 -26.22 15.22 9.97
CA ASP A 502 -26.83 15.89 11.15
C ASP A 502 -28.36 15.81 11.12
N TRP A 503 -28.96 15.97 9.95
CA TRP A 503 -30.42 15.82 9.78
C TRP A 503 -30.84 14.37 9.49
N GLY A 504 -29.88 13.45 9.36
CA GLY A 504 -30.11 12.01 9.29
C GLY A 504 -30.74 11.48 8.00
N PHE A 505 -30.74 12.27 6.91
CA PHE A 505 -31.30 11.83 5.62
C PHE A 505 -30.58 10.60 5.05
N GLU A 506 -29.32 10.36 5.42
CA GLU A 506 -28.57 9.20 4.96
C GLU A 506 -29.17 7.86 5.39
N LYS A 507 -29.99 7.83 6.45
CA LYS A 507 -30.65 6.60 6.94
C LYS A 507 -31.82 6.17 6.07
N LYS A 508 -32.35 7.08 5.24
CA LYS A 508 -33.48 6.83 4.34
C LYS A 508 -33.07 6.64 2.88
N LEU A 509 -31.79 6.85 2.56
CA LEU A 509 -31.25 6.81 1.20
C LEU A 509 -30.25 5.66 1.08
N SER A 510 -30.59 4.63 0.29
CA SER A 510 -29.75 3.43 0.11
C SER A 510 -28.58 3.64 -0.87
N LEU A 511 -28.74 4.56 -1.84
CA LEU A 511 -27.79 4.90 -2.91
C LEU A 511 -27.87 6.41 -3.22
N GLY A 512 -26.92 6.96 -3.98
CA GLY A 512 -26.99 8.36 -4.47
C GLY A 512 -26.54 9.43 -3.46
N LYS A 513 -25.52 9.13 -2.64
CA LYS A 513 -24.95 10.11 -1.69
C LYS A 513 -24.00 11.13 -2.36
N GLY A 514 -23.63 10.90 -3.62
CA GLY A 514 -22.89 11.83 -4.46
C GLY A 514 -23.79 12.84 -5.18
N LEU A 515 -23.17 13.80 -5.86
CA LEU A 515 -23.87 14.81 -6.66
C LEU A 515 -23.59 14.57 -8.14
N ASN A 516 -24.62 14.18 -8.89
CA ASN A 516 -24.53 13.95 -10.34
C ASN A 516 -25.29 15.05 -11.09
N VAL A 517 -24.57 15.82 -11.91
CA VAL A 517 -25.09 16.98 -12.64
C VAL A 517 -24.84 16.82 -14.13
N LEU A 518 -25.83 17.18 -14.95
CA LEU A 518 -25.69 17.25 -16.40
C LEU A 518 -25.79 18.69 -16.89
N PHE A 519 -24.77 19.14 -17.61
CA PHE A 519 -24.75 20.37 -18.37
C PHE A 519 -25.06 20.05 -19.83
N SER A 520 -26.16 20.61 -20.35
CA SER A 520 -26.61 20.36 -21.71
C SER A 520 -26.78 21.65 -22.49
N GLY A 521 -26.34 21.68 -23.74
CA GLY A 521 -26.52 22.84 -24.62
C GLY A 521 -25.48 22.88 -25.75
N PRO A 522 -25.61 23.78 -26.74
CA PRO A 522 -24.69 23.85 -27.87
C PRO A 522 -23.22 24.03 -27.47
N SER A 523 -22.29 23.68 -28.36
CA SER A 523 -20.86 23.92 -28.11
C SER A 523 -20.58 25.42 -27.99
N GLY A 524 -19.73 25.80 -27.03
CA GLY A 524 -19.35 27.21 -26.80
C GLY A 524 -20.34 28.06 -26.01
N THR A 525 -21.32 27.48 -25.32
CA THR A 525 -22.26 28.21 -24.43
C THR A 525 -21.79 28.36 -22.97
N GLY A 526 -20.54 27.96 -22.66
CA GLY A 526 -19.95 28.17 -21.34
C GLY A 526 -20.07 27.00 -20.35
N LYS A 527 -20.36 25.78 -20.82
CA LYS A 527 -20.47 24.58 -19.95
C LYS A 527 -19.20 24.31 -19.13
N THR A 528 -18.04 24.27 -19.79
CA THR A 528 -16.74 24.06 -19.13
C THR A 528 -16.42 25.19 -18.16
N MET A 529 -16.63 26.45 -18.58
CA MET A 529 -16.44 27.63 -17.73
C MET A 529 -17.34 27.60 -16.49
N ALA A 530 -18.60 27.14 -16.62
CA ALA A 530 -19.50 27.00 -15.49
C ALA A 530 -19.03 25.92 -14.50
N ALA A 531 -18.46 24.81 -14.98
CA ALA A 531 -17.88 23.79 -14.11
C ALA A 531 -16.69 24.34 -13.32
N GLU A 532 -15.81 25.10 -13.97
CA GLU A 532 -14.69 25.80 -13.32
C GLU A 532 -15.17 26.82 -12.28
N ILE A 533 -16.22 27.59 -12.59
CA ILE A 533 -16.80 28.54 -11.61
C ILE A 533 -17.36 27.81 -10.40
N VAL A 534 -18.08 26.68 -10.60
CA VAL A 534 -18.56 25.86 -9.49
C VAL A 534 -17.36 25.41 -8.65
N ALA A 535 -16.32 24.85 -9.27
CA ALA A 535 -15.10 24.39 -8.61
C ALA A 535 -14.41 25.51 -7.81
N ASN A 536 -14.23 26.69 -8.40
CA ASN A 536 -13.67 27.87 -7.75
C ASN A 536 -14.51 28.29 -6.52
N VAL A 537 -15.83 28.35 -6.68
CA VAL A 537 -16.74 28.78 -5.61
C VAL A 537 -16.76 27.79 -4.45
N VAL A 538 -16.69 26.48 -4.69
CA VAL A 538 -16.62 25.48 -3.61
C VAL A 538 -15.18 25.16 -3.19
N ASP A 539 -14.21 25.80 -3.83
CA ASP A 539 -12.78 25.68 -3.60
C ASP A 539 -12.29 24.21 -3.69
N LEU A 540 -12.82 23.47 -4.68
CA LEU A 540 -12.44 22.10 -5.00
C LEU A 540 -11.59 22.05 -6.27
N ASP A 541 -10.67 21.09 -6.31
CA ASP A 541 -9.97 20.74 -7.55
C ASP A 541 -10.98 20.21 -8.57
N ILE A 542 -10.75 20.47 -9.86
CA ILE A 542 -11.55 19.94 -10.97
C ILE A 542 -10.65 19.15 -11.93
N TYR A 543 -11.07 17.93 -12.23
CA TYR A 543 -10.39 17.07 -13.20
C TYR A 543 -11.26 16.92 -14.43
N LYS A 544 -10.74 17.37 -15.57
CA LYS A 544 -11.34 17.14 -16.87
C LYS A 544 -10.96 15.76 -17.38
N ILE A 545 -11.99 14.99 -17.69
CA ILE A 545 -11.88 13.66 -18.29
C ILE A 545 -12.53 13.76 -19.67
N ASP A 546 -11.74 13.45 -20.69
CA ASP A 546 -12.23 13.34 -22.06
C ASP A 546 -12.68 11.90 -22.31
N LEU A 547 -13.99 11.69 -22.37
CA LEU A 547 -14.57 10.36 -22.56
C LEU A 547 -14.14 9.72 -23.89
N SER A 548 -13.90 10.53 -24.92
CA SER A 548 -13.44 10.06 -26.23
C SER A 548 -12.04 9.43 -26.16
N ASN A 549 -11.21 9.83 -25.19
CA ASN A 549 -9.88 9.23 -24.94
C ASN A 549 -9.92 8.03 -23.99
N VAL A 550 -10.95 7.93 -23.15
CA VAL A 550 -11.11 6.83 -22.18
C VAL A 550 -11.73 5.58 -22.83
N VAL A 551 -12.62 5.78 -23.81
CA VAL A 551 -13.24 4.73 -24.60
C VAL A 551 -12.24 4.29 -25.69
N SER A 552 -11.45 3.25 -25.40
CA SER A 552 -10.51 2.70 -26.37
C SER A 552 -11.23 1.77 -27.36
N LYS A 553 -10.60 1.47 -28.50
CA LYS A 553 -11.10 0.47 -29.47
C LYS A 553 -11.10 -0.97 -28.93
N TYR A 554 -10.62 -1.19 -27.70
CA TYR A 554 -10.40 -2.50 -27.09
C TYR A 554 -11.38 -2.75 -25.94
N ILE A 555 -12.20 -3.80 -26.09
CA ILE A 555 -13.25 -4.19 -25.14
C ILE A 555 -12.62 -4.53 -23.77
N GLY A 556 -13.08 -3.87 -22.69
CA GLY A 556 -12.69 -4.14 -21.30
C GLY A 556 -11.62 -3.22 -20.70
N GLU A 557 -10.87 -2.46 -21.50
CA GLU A 557 -9.95 -1.43 -21.00
C GLU A 557 -10.69 -0.19 -20.48
N THR A 558 -11.79 0.19 -21.13
CA THR A 558 -12.66 1.30 -20.74
C THR A 558 -13.16 1.14 -19.30
N GLU A 559 -13.64 -0.06 -18.93
CA GLU A 559 -14.12 -0.35 -17.57
C GLU A 559 -13.01 -0.22 -16.53
N LYS A 560 -11.82 -0.80 -16.81
CA LYS A 560 -10.66 -0.68 -15.91
C LYS A 560 -10.21 0.77 -15.73
N ASN A 561 -10.22 1.56 -16.81
CA ASN A 561 -9.86 2.97 -16.76
C ASN A 561 -10.88 3.79 -15.97
N LEU A 562 -12.18 3.57 -16.20
CA LEU A 562 -13.25 4.19 -15.41
C LEU A 562 -13.17 3.79 -13.94
N GLU A 563 -12.99 2.50 -13.64
CA GLU A 563 -12.80 2.01 -12.28
C GLU A 563 -11.62 2.70 -11.60
N LYS A 564 -10.48 2.82 -12.29
CA LYS A 564 -9.30 3.50 -11.78
C LYS A 564 -9.56 5.00 -11.55
N ILE A 565 -10.20 5.70 -12.49
CA ILE A 565 -10.58 7.12 -12.32
C ILE A 565 -11.46 7.31 -11.09
N PHE A 566 -12.55 6.54 -10.95
CA PHE A 566 -13.48 6.70 -9.83
C PHE A 566 -12.86 6.29 -8.48
N ASN A 567 -12.05 5.24 -8.45
CA ASN A 567 -11.34 4.80 -7.24
C ASN A 567 -10.31 5.85 -6.79
N GLU A 568 -9.55 6.42 -7.73
CA GLU A 568 -8.60 7.49 -7.42
C GLU A 568 -9.33 8.77 -6.99
N ALA A 569 -10.43 9.11 -7.68
CA ALA A 569 -11.30 10.26 -7.37
C ALA A 569 -11.94 10.20 -5.99
N GLN A 570 -12.28 9.00 -5.51
CA GLN A 570 -12.81 8.81 -4.17
C GLN A 570 -11.85 9.34 -3.09
N SER A 571 -10.54 9.36 -3.38
CA SER A 571 -9.50 9.83 -2.47
C SER A 571 -9.02 11.27 -2.71
N SER A 572 -9.25 11.83 -3.90
CA SER A 572 -8.79 13.17 -4.28
C SER A 572 -9.77 14.30 -3.94
N ASN A 573 -11.01 13.93 -3.62
CA ASN A 573 -12.03 14.87 -3.22
C ASN A 573 -12.17 16.07 -4.19
N ALA A 574 -12.36 15.74 -5.47
CA ALA A 574 -12.39 16.68 -6.57
C ALA A 574 -13.70 16.56 -7.37
N ILE A 575 -13.99 17.57 -8.19
CA ILE A 575 -15.07 17.54 -9.17
C ILE A 575 -14.57 16.78 -10.40
N LEU A 576 -15.26 15.69 -10.76
CA LEU A 576 -15.01 14.99 -12.02
C LEU A 576 -15.85 15.64 -13.11
N PHE A 577 -15.19 16.30 -14.06
CA PHE A 577 -15.83 16.92 -15.21
C PHE A 577 -15.60 16.07 -16.45
N PHE A 578 -16.64 15.36 -16.86
CA PHE A 578 -16.64 14.58 -18.09
C PHE A 578 -17.13 15.46 -19.24
N ASP A 579 -16.23 15.78 -20.16
CA ASP A 579 -16.56 16.56 -21.36
C ASP A 579 -16.94 15.63 -22.51
N GLU A 580 -17.66 16.17 -23.50
CA GLU A 580 -18.10 15.44 -24.71
C GLU A 580 -18.85 14.13 -24.43
N ALA A 581 -19.69 14.10 -23.41
CA ALA A 581 -20.42 12.88 -23.04
C ALA A 581 -21.36 12.37 -24.15
N ASP A 582 -21.69 13.21 -25.14
CA ASP A 582 -22.41 12.80 -26.36
C ASP A 582 -21.68 11.74 -27.20
N SER A 583 -20.36 11.57 -27.07
CA SER A 583 -19.62 10.47 -27.72
C SER A 583 -20.06 9.09 -27.21
N LEU A 584 -20.50 9.02 -25.95
CA LEU A 584 -21.07 7.81 -25.36
C LEU A 584 -22.54 7.62 -25.75
N PHE A 585 -23.32 8.70 -25.78
CA PHE A 585 -24.78 8.67 -25.97
C PHE A 585 -25.21 8.70 -27.44
N GLY A 586 -24.37 8.23 -28.37
CA GLY A 586 -24.77 8.04 -29.76
C GLY A 586 -26.16 7.40 -29.82
N LYS A 587 -27.08 7.99 -30.59
CA LYS A 587 -28.47 7.53 -30.73
C LYS A 587 -28.47 6.01 -30.66
N ARG A 588 -29.26 5.41 -29.75
CA ARG A 588 -29.55 3.97 -29.76
C ARG A 588 -29.74 3.56 -31.22
N SER A 589 -28.71 3.00 -31.84
CA SER A 589 -28.87 2.35 -33.13
C SER A 589 -29.88 1.27 -32.81
N GLU A 590 -31.02 1.27 -33.49
CA GLU A 590 -31.83 0.06 -33.52
C GLU A 590 -30.87 -1.09 -33.80
N VAL A 591 -30.76 -2.00 -32.83
CA VAL A 591 -29.69 -3.01 -32.73
C VAL A 591 -29.52 -3.69 -34.09
N LYS A 592 -28.45 -3.33 -34.81
CA LYS A 592 -28.07 -3.99 -36.06
C LYS A 592 -26.68 -4.59 -35.99
N ASP A 593 -25.80 -4.11 -35.11
CA ASP A 593 -24.44 -4.64 -34.96
C ASP A 593 -24.04 -5.02 -33.53
N ALA A 594 -23.10 -5.98 -33.42
CA ALA A 594 -22.55 -6.42 -32.15
C ALA A 594 -21.87 -5.27 -31.38
N HIS A 595 -21.37 -4.25 -32.08
CA HIS A 595 -20.69 -3.09 -31.51
C HIS A 595 -21.63 -2.18 -30.69
N ASP A 596 -22.92 -2.06 -31.09
CA ASP A 596 -23.92 -1.24 -30.39
C ASP A 596 -24.29 -1.80 -29.00
N ARG A 597 -24.17 -3.12 -28.80
CA ARG A 597 -24.42 -3.73 -27.48
C ARG A 597 -23.35 -3.38 -26.46
N TYR A 598 -22.08 -3.26 -26.90
CA TYR A 598 -20.95 -2.98 -26.00
C TYR A 598 -20.95 -1.53 -25.51
N ALA A 599 -21.28 -0.56 -26.37
CA ALA A 599 -21.43 0.85 -25.96
C ALA A 599 -22.51 1.03 -24.86
N ASN A 600 -23.62 0.28 -24.95
CA ASN A 600 -24.66 0.32 -23.92
C ASN A 600 -24.20 -0.25 -22.57
N ILE A 601 -23.33 -1.26 -22.57
CA ILE A 601 -22.75 -1.83 -21.33
C ILE A 601 -21.79 -0.83 -20.68
N GLU A 602 -20.94 -0.16 -21.46
CA GLU A 602 -20.01 0.86 -20.94
C GLU A 602 -20.73 2.06 -20.33
N ILE A 603 -21.82 2.53 -20.95
CA ILE A 603 -22.68 3.59 -20.40
C ILE A 603 -23.34 3.14 -19.10
N ALA A 604 -23.85 1.91 -19.04
CA ALA A 604 -24.44 1.35 -17.83
C ALA A 604 -23.41 1.25 -16.69
N TYR A 605 -22.17 0.87 -17.02
CA TYR A 605 -21.07 0.83 -16.06
C TYR A 605 -20.67 2.22 -15.55
N LEU A 606 -20.53 3.21 -16.44
CA LEU A 606 -20.28 4.60 -16.06
C LEU A 606 -21.36 5.13 -15.13
N LEU A 607 -22.63 4.89 -15.46
CA LEU A 607 -23.78 5.26 -14.63
C LEU A 607 -23.72 4.63 -13.24
N GLN A 608 -23.48 3.32 -13.19
CA GLN A 608 -23.34 2.60 -11.93
C GLN A 608 -22.22 3.23 -11.08
N LYS A 609 -21.06 3.50 -11.68
CA LYS A 609 -19.94 4.14 -10.97
C LYS A 609 -20.26 5.55 -10.52
N MET A 610 -21.02 6.32 -11.29
CA MET A 610 -21.50 7.64 -10.87
C MET A 610 -22.50 7.57 -9.71
N GLU A 611 -23.33 6.52 -9.61
CA GLU A 611 -24.27 6.33 -8.49
C GLU A 611 -23.55 5.86 -7.21
N GLU A 612 -22.53 5.02 -7.36
CA GLU A 612 -21.67 4.54 -6.28
C GLU A 612 -20.72 5.65 -5.76
N HIS A 613 -20.32 6.56 -6.65
CA HIS A 613 -19.36 7.61 -6.31
C HIS A 613 -19.98 8.63 -5.35
N VAL A 614 -19.37 8.77 -4.17
CA VAL A 614 -19.84 9.69 -3.13
C VAL A 614 -19.45 11.14 -3.45
N GLY A 615 -18.59 11.43 -4.44
CA GLY A 615 -18.15 12.81 -4.78
C GLY A 615 -19.10 13.57 -5.72
N THR A 616 -18.55 14.57 -6.43
CA THR A 616 -19.32 15.38 -7.40
C THR A 616 -18.89 15.04 -8.82
N VAL A 617 -19.87 14.69 -9.65
CA VAL A 617 -19.67 14.40 -11.08
C VAL A 617 -20.50 15.37 -11.90
N ILE A 618 -19.84 16.04 -12.85
CA ILE A 618 -20.46 16.93 -13.83
C ILE A 618 -20.22 16.33 -15.21
N LEU A 619 -21.30 16.07 -15.94
CA LEU A 619 -21.27 15.65 -17.33
C LEU A 619 -21.61 16.84 -18.23
N ALA A 620 -20.85 17.06 -19.29
CA ALA A 620 -21.21 18.03 -20.33
C ALA A 620 -21.56 17.32 -21.64
N SER A 621 -22.68 17.71 -22.26
CA SER A 621 -23.13 17.16 -23.53
C SER A 621 -23.70 18.24 -24.45
N ASN A 622 -23.51 18.09 -25.75
CA ASN A 622 -24.07 18.99 -26.75
C ASN A 622 -25.54 18.66 -27.13
N PHE A 623 -25.99 17.42 -26.89
CA PHE A 623 -27.28 16.91 -27.39
C PHE A 623 -28.13 16.26 -26.30
N ARG A 624 -28.92 17.07 -25.58
CA ARG A 624 -29.88 16.56 -24.58
C ARG A 624 -30.84 15.50 -25.14
N LYS A 625 -31.27 15.65 -26.40
CA LYS A 625 -32.26 14.75 -27.04
C LYS A 625 -31.75 13.31 -27.25
N ASN A 626 -30.43 13.08 -27.17
CA ASN A 626 -29.84 11.76 -27.35
C ASN A 626 -29.73 11.00 -26.01
N ILE A 627 -30.05 11.65 -24.89
CA ILE A 627 -29.98 11.07 -23.55
C ILE A 627 -31.35 10.49 -23.18
N ASP A 628 -31.39 9.22 -22.80
CA ASP A 628 -32.63 8.51 -22.43
C ASP A 628 -33.24 9.05 -21.12
N ASP A 629 -34.57 8.97 -20.99
CA ASP A 629 -35.30 9.39 -19.79
C ASP A 629 -34.87 8.61 -18.54
N ALA A 630 -34.47 7.34 -18.71
CA ALA A 630 -33.93 6.53 -17.62
C ALA A 630 -32.59 7.08 -17.07
N PHE A 631 -31.82 7.80 -17.88
CA PHE A 631 -30.59 8.47 -17.48
C PHE A 631 -30.90 9.76 -16.70
N LEU A 632 -31.83 10.57 -17.22
CA LEU A 632 -32.21 11.84 -16.60
C LEU A 632 -32.75 11.66 -15.18
N ARG A 633 -33.48 10.58 -14.91
CA ARG A 633 -34.01 10.24 -13.57
C ARG A 633 -32.92 9.99 -12.51
N ARG A 634 -31.69 9.70 -12.92
CA ARG A 634 -30.55 9.38 -12.03
C ARG A 634 -29.69 10.61 -11.72
N LEU A 635 -29.92 11.71 -12.43
CA LEU A 635 -29.22 12.97 -12.22
C LEU A 635 -29.96 13.84 -11.21
N HIS A 636 -29.21 14.48 -10.33
CA HIS A 636 -29.78 15.40 -9.34
C HIS A 636 -30.17 16.73 -9.98
N PHE A 637 -29.34 17.21 -10.91
CA PHE A 637 -29.55 18.46 -11.63
C PHE A 637 -29.32 18.24 -13.12
N THR A 638 -30.21 18.80 -13.95
CA THR A 638 -30.03 18.94 -15.39
C THR A 638 -30.13 20.41 -15.74
N ILE A 639 -28.98 21.02 -16.05
CA ILE A 639 -28.86 22.45 -16.33
C ILE A 639 -28.72 22.64 -17.83
N GLU A 640 -29.64 23.43 -18.39
CA GLU A 640 -29.64 23.77 -19.82
C GLU A 640 -28.93 25.11 -20.05
N PHE A 641 -28.00 25.10 -20.99
CA PHE A 641 -27.22 26.24 -21.45
C PHE A 641 -27.74 26.65 -22.84
N PRO A 642 -28.76 27.52 -22.91
CA PRO A 642 -29.33 27.94 -24.17
C PRO A 642 -28.36 28.80 -24.97
N LEU A 643 -28.66 29.01 -26.25
CA LEU A 643 -28.00 30.06 -27.02
C LEU A 643 -28.28 31.42 -26.34
N PRO A 644 -27.26 32.27 -26.16
CA PRO A 644 -27.46 33.58 -25.54
C PRO A 644 -28.40 34.42 -26.40
N ASP A 645 -29.31 35.17 -25.78
CA ASP A 645 -30.14 36.17 -26.47
C ASP A 645 -29.33 37.42 -26.86
N ASP A 646 -29.94 38.35 -27.60
CA ASP A 646 -29.26 39.52 -28.14
C ASP A 646 -28.65 40.38 -27.02
N MET A 647 -29.38 40.58 -25.92
CA MET A 647 -28.89 41.30 -24.75
C MET A 647 -27.70 40.60 -24.09
N SER A 648 -27.78 39.29 -23.91
CA SER A 648 -26.69 38.48 -23.34
C SER A 648 -25.47 38.48 -24.25
N ARG A 649 -25.65 38.40 -25.57
CA ARG A 649 -24.54 38.48 -26.54
C ARG A 649 -23.83 39.83 -26.49
N GLU A 650 -24.57 40.93 -26.35
CA GLU A 650 -23.98 42.26 -26.17
C GLU A 650 -23.14 42.34 -24.88
N MET A 651 -23.63 41.77 -23.77
CA MET A 651 -22.85 41.69 -22.52
C MET A 651 -21.60 40.84 -22.68
N ILE A 652 -21.70 39.69 -23.38
CA ILE A 652 -20.56 38.82 -23.67
C ILE A 652 -19.52 39.58 -24.51
N TRP A 653 -19.95 40.31 -25.54
CA TRP A 653 -19.06 41.14 -26.36
C TRP A 653 -18.30 42.18 -25.55
N LYS A 654 -19.01 42.92 -24.69
CA LYS A 654 -18.42 43.95 -23.80
C LYS A 654 -17.43 43.35 -22.81
N GLY A 655 -17.67 42.14 -22.32
CA GLY A 655 -16.79 41.44 -21.38
C GLY A 655 -15.65 40.65 -22.02
N MET A 656 -15.59 40.54 -23.35
CA MET A 656 -14.63 39.65 -24.03
C MET A 656 -13.21 40.24 -24.12
N PHE A 657 -13.09 41.56 -24.09
CA PHE A 657 -11.82 42.26 -24.26
C PHE A 657 -11.19 42.59 -22.90
N PRO A 658 -9.92 42.21 -22.66
CA PRO A 658 -9.15 42.70 -21.51
C PRO A 658 -9.12 44.23 -21.46
N ALA A 659 -8.97 44.80 -20.26
CA ALA A 659 -8.97 46.24 -20.03
C ALA A 659 -7.82 46.96 -20.77
N GLU A 660 -6.73 46.24 -21.04
CA GLU A 660 -5.54 46.72 -21.75
C GLU A 660 -5.74 46.75 -23.27
N THR A 661 -6.84 46.18 -23.79
CA THR A 661 -7.07 46.11 -25.23
C THR A 661 -7.45 47.49 -25.78
N PRO A 662 -6.69 48.05 -26.72
CA PRO A 662 -7.06 49.32 -27.35
C PRO A 662 -8.27 49.09 -28.27
N LEU A 663 -9.45 49.48 -27.80
CA LEU A 663 -10.71 49.43 -28.54
C LEU A 663 -10.97 50.79 -29.21
N GLY A 664 -11.39 50.76 -30.47
CA GLY A 664 -11.81 51.97 -31.17
C GLY A 664 -13.22 52.41 -30.72
N ASP A 665 -13.47 53.72 -30.75
CA ASP A 665 -14.79 54.30 -30.46
C ASP A 665 -15.85 53.93 -31.51
N ASP A 666 -15.43 53.36 -32.65
CA ASP A 666 -16.29 52.91 -33.75
C ASP A 666 -16.90 51.52 -33.53
N VAL A 667 -16.55 50.83 -32.44
CA VAL A 667 -17.01 49.46 -32.17
C VAL A 667 -18.47 49.44 -31.70
N ASP A 668 -19.33 48.85 -32.54
CA ASP A 668 -20.75 48.68 -32.25
C ASP A 668 -21.08 47.24 -31.80
N PHE A 669 -21.07 47.03 -30.49
CA PHE A 669 -21.45 45.74 -29.89
C PHE A 669 -22.93 45.41 -30.05
N SER A 670 -23.81 46.40 -30.17
CA SER A 670 -25.25 46.18 -30.35
C SER A 670 -25.55 45.64 -31.75
N PHE A 671 -24.79 46.08 -32.75
CA PHE A 671 -24.84 45.47 -34.07
C PHE A 671 -24.31 44.02 -34.05
N LEU A 672 -23.12 43.79 -33.48
CA LEU A 672 -22.50 42.46 -33.41
C LEU A 672 -23.35 41.45 -32.62
N SER A 673 -24.14 41.92 -31.66
CA SER A 673 -25.04 41.06 -30.89
C SER A 673 -26.19 40.50 -31.73
N LYS A 674 -26.54 41.06 -32.90
CA LYS A 674 -27.61 40.53 -33.77
C LYS A 674 -27.24 39.18 -34.41
N PHE A 675 -25.95 38.90 -34.57
CA PHE A 675 -25.50 37.62 -35.10
C PHE A 675 -25.68 36.51 -34.07
N ARG A 676 -26.34 35.41 -34.47
CA ARG A 676 -26.62 34.24 -33.62
C ARG A 676 -25.36 33.40 -33.39
N PHE A 677 -24.46 33.90 -32.56
CA PHE A 677 -23.20 33.28 -32.13
C PHE A 677 -23.27 32.77 -30.69
N THR A 678 -22.47 31.74 -30.40
CA THR A 678 -22.21 31.29 -29.02
C THR A 678 -21.10 32.13 -28.40
N GLY A 679 -20.91 32.05 -27.08
CA GLY A 679 -19.79 32.73 -26.41
C GLY A 679 -18.44 32.29 -26.96
N GLY A 680 -18.29 31.01 -27.33
CA GLY A 680 -17.10 30.47 -27.98
C GLY A 680 -16.84 31.10 -29.35
N ASN A 681 -17.87 31.30 -30.17
CA ASN A 681 -17.71 32.01 -31.45
C ASN A 681 -17.32 33.48 -31.22
N ILE A 682 -17.97 34.17 -30.26
CA ILE A 682 -17.63 35.56 -29.92
C ILE A 682 -16.17 35.68 -29.48
N LYS A 683 -15.69 34.76 -28.64
CA LYS A 683 -14.28 34.68 -28.23
C LYS A 683 -13.33 34.53 -29.43
N ASN A 684 -13.63 33.61 -30.34
CA ASN A 684 -12.82 33.38 -31.54
C ASN A 684 -12.76 34.64 -32.42
N ILE A 685 -13.90 35.31 -32.60
CA ILE A 685 -13.98 36.54 -33.42
C ILE A 685 -13.21 37.67 -32.75
N ALA A 686 -13.41 37.90 -31.45
CA ALA A 686 -12.71 38.95 -30.70
C ALA A 686 -11.19 38.77 -30.77
N LEU A 687 -10.71 37.54 -30.56
CA LEU A 687 -9.29 37.23 -30.64
C LEU A 687 -8.73 37.40 -32.06
N ALA A 688 -9.44 36.91 -33.08
CA ALA A 688 -9.05 37.09 -34.47
C ALA A 688 -9.03 38.58 -34.88
N ALA A 689 -9.98 39.37 -34.40
CA ALA A 689 -10.00 40.82 -34.63
C ALA A 689 -8.81 41.52 -33.96
N ALA A 690 -8.44 41.12 -32.74
CA ALA A 690 -7.26 41.63 -32.06
C ALA A 690 -5.97 41.34 -32.84
N PHE A 691 -5.81 40.11 -33.38
CA PHE A 691 -4.67 39.78 -34.23
C PHE A 691 -4.65 40.55 -35.56
N LEU A 692 -5.82 40.77 -36.17
CA LEU A 692 -5.93 41.61 -37.37
C LEU A 692 -5.54 43.07 -37.07
N ALA A 693 -5.97 43.60 -35.94
CA ALA A 693 -5.65 44.96 -35.50
C ALA A 693 -4.17 45.14 -35.20
N ALA A 694 -3.55 44.15 -34.54
CA ALA A 694 -2.11 44.17 -34.23
C ALA A 694 -1.24 44.21 -35.50
N GLY A 695 -1.71 43.60 -36.59
CA GLY A 695 -1.04 43.65 -37.90
C GLY A 695 -1.33 44.89 -38.74
N SER A 696 -2.17 45.81 -38.27
CA SER A 696 -2.59 47.01 -39.02
C SER A 696 -2.36 48.31 -38.22
N SER A 697 -3.36 48.74 -37.46
CA SER A 697 -3.45 50.03 -36.77
C SER A 697 -3.07 49.97 -35.28
N GLY A 698 -2.94 48.76 -34.73
CA GLY A 698 -2.76 48.53 -33.30
C GLY A 698 -4.01 48.74 -32.45
N ILE A 699 -5.14 49.17 -33.03
CA ILE A 699 -6.42 49.43 -32.34
C ILE A 699 -7.52 48.53 -32.91
N VAL A 700 -8.26 47.85 -32.05
CA VAL A 700 -9.38 46.98 -32.44
C VAL A 700 -10.61 47.83 -32.76
N GLY A 701 -10.75 48.21 -34.03
CA GLY A 701 -11.94 48.85 -34.57
C GLY A 701 -12.94 47.89 -35.23
N MET A 702 -14.06 48.43 -35.69
CA MET A 702 -15.19 47.68 -36.24
C MET A 702 -14.85 46.96 -37.55
N GLU A 703 -13.92 47.50 -38.35
CA GLU A 703 -13.39 46.84 -39.55
C GLU A 703 -12.84 45.44 -39.25
N HIS A 704 -12.01 45.32 -38.21
CA HIS A 704 -11.39 44.06 -37.82
C HIS A 704 -12.42 43.05 -37.34
N LEU A 705 -13.40 43.51 -36.55
CA LEU A 705 -14.49 42.68 -36.04
C LEU A 705 -15.38 42.15 -37.15
N ILE A 706 -15.71 42.97 -38.16
CA ILE A 706 -16.52 42.56 -39.31
C ILE A 706 -15.77 41.54 -40.18
N LYS A 707 -14.47 41.77 -40.45
CA LYS A 707 -13.62 40.81 -41.17
C LYS A 707 -13.50 39.48 -40.43
N ALA A 708 -13.29 39.51 -39.11
CA ALA A 708 -13.24 38.32 -38.27
C ALA A 708 -14.61 37.60 -38.20
N THR A 709 -15.70 38.35 -38.09
CA THR A 709 -17.09 37.82 -38.10
C THR A 709 -17.40 37.09 -39.39
N LYS A 710 -17.02 37.67 -40.55
CA LYS A 710 -17.15 37.02 -41.86
C LYS A 710 -16.41 35.68 -41.89
N ARG A 711 -15.15 35.66 -41.43
CA ARG A 711 -14.34 34.43 -41.39
C ARG A 711 -14.95 33.37 -40.47
N GLU A 712 -15.46 33.75 -39.30
CA GLU A 712 -16.12 32.79 -38.39
C GLU A 712 -17.43 32.25 -39.00
N LEU A 713 -18.24 33.09 -39.68
CA LEU A 713 -19.43 32.64 -40.42
C LEU A 713 -19.11 31.62 -41.53
N GLN A 714 -18.03 31.88 -42.29
CA GLN A 714 -17.52 30.94 -43.30
C GLN A 714 -17.07 29.63 -42.64
N LYS A 715 -16.34 29.71 -41.53
CA LYS A 715 -15.83 28.54 -40.80
C LYS A 715 -16.95 27.64 -40.27
N ILE A 716 -18.05 28.22 -39.79
CA ILE A 716 -19.20 27.46 -39.29
C ILE A 716 -20.18 27.05 -40.40
N GLY A 717 -19.88 27.35 -41.67
CA GLY A 717 -20.69 26.97 -42.83
C GLY A 717 -22.04 27.69 -42.92
N LYS A 718 -22.21 28.85 -42.26
CA LYS A 718 -23.45 29.64 -42.38
C LYS A 718 -23.40 30.50 -43.64
N LEU A 719 -24.45 30.41 -44.46
CA LEU A 719 -24.67 31.32 -45.57
C LEU A 719 -24.95 32.73 -45.02
N PHE A 720 -24.29 33.73 -45.59
CA PHE A 720 -24.51 35.14 -45.30
C PHE A 720 -24.53 35.93 -46.59
N THR A 721 -25.23 37.06 -46.56
CA THR A 721 -25.34 38.04 -47.64
C THR A 721 -24.69 39.34 -47.21
N GLU A 722 -24.36 40.21 -48.18
CA GLU A 722 -23.86 41.55 -47.85
C GLU A 722 -24.87 42.38 -47.04
N ALA A 723 -26.16 42.11 -47.23
CA ALA A 723 -27.25 42.77 -46.51
C ALA A 723 -27.23 42.46 -45.00
N ASP A 724 -26.74 41.28 -44.60
CA ASP A 724 -26.64 40.88 -43.19
C ASP A 724 -25.64 41.74 -42.40
N PHE A 725 -24.72 42.42 -43.10
CA PHE A 725 -23.72 43.31 -42.49
C PHE A 725 -24.12 44.79 -42.51
N GLY A 726 -25.28 45.14 -43.05
CA GLY A 726 -25.84 46.49 -43.04
C GLY A 726 -24.86 47.57 -43.51
N GLU A 727 -24.72 48.62 -42.70
CA GLU A 727 -23.82 49.77 -42.96
C GLU A 727 -22.32 49.40 -42.98
N TYR A 728 -21.96 48.25 -42.43
CA TYR A 728 -20.59 47.75 -42.33
C TYR A 728 -20.18 46.84 -43.51
N SER A 729 -21.09 46.64 -44.48
CA SER A 729 -20.85 45.85 -45.71
C SER A 729 -19.64 46.34 -46.53
N ARG A 730 -19.26 47.62 -46.42
CA ARG A 730 -18.10 48.21 -47.12
C ARG A 730 -16.78 47.47 -46.84
N TRP A 731 -16.58 46.95 -45.63
CA TRP A 731 -15.34 46.26 -45.24
C TRP A 731 -15.28 44.81 -45.72
N ILE A 732 -16.39 44.28 -46.24
CA ILE A 732 -16.47 42.96 -46.85
C ILE A 732 -16.04 43.00 -48.32
N LYS A 733 -16.35 44.10 -49.02
CA LYS A 733 -16.05 44.32 -50.44
C LYS A 733 -14.55 44.48 -50.73
N GLN A 734 -13.82 45.19 -49.85
CA GLN A 734 -12.39 45.46 -50.04
C GLN A 734 -11.47 44.22 -49.97
N SER A 735 -11.96 43.05 -49.52
CA SER A 735 -11.15 41.83 -49.44
C SER A 735 -11.34 40.86 -50.62
N GLY A 736 -12.16 41.21 -51.63
CA GLY A 736 -12.50 40.32 -52.75
C GLY A 736 -11.79 40.60 -54.09
N GLU A 737 -10.90 41.59 -54.17
CA GLU A 737 -10.43 42.12 -55.46
C GLU A 737 -8.92 41.93 -55.76
N LYS A 738 -8.25 40.93 -55.16
CA LYS A 738 -6.82 40.67 -55.44
C LYS A 738 -6.40 39.24 -55.80
N ASP A 739 -7.32 38.31 -56.00
CA ASP A 739 -6.99 36.94 -56.44
C ASP A 739 -7.52 36.65 -57.86
N ASN A 740 -7.11 37.47 -58.83
CA ASN A 740 -7.17 37.14 -60.27
C ASN A 740 -6.22 38.05 -61.04
N VAL A 741 -4.92 37.72 -61.05
CA VAL A 741 -4.00 37.67 -62.21
C VAL A 741 -2.83 36.77 -61.84
#